data_AF-A0A0S8AL71-F1
#
_entry.id   AF-A0A0S8AL71-F1
#
_cell.length_a   1.000
_cell.length_b   1.000
_cell.length_c   1.000
_cell.angle_alpha   90.00
_cell.angle_beta   90.00
_cell.angle_gamma   90.00
#
_symmetry.space_group_name_H-M   'P 1'
#
loop_
_entity.id
_entity.type
_entity.pdbx_description
1 polymer ?
#
loop_
_entity_poly.entity_id
_entity_poly.type
_entity_poly.pdbx_seq_one_letter_code
_entity_poly.pdbx_strand_id
1 'polypeptide(L)'
;MNFFRLHLPAGSAGEKDTMIDKGLLQRSSLFRELTPDELDDIAAVCEVYSVDAGAYIYQKGAAGDFFYLVVSGEVELVARRDDNSSCMIGRIGEGGHFGESSLLTGQLRSLSVRAVSDVIVGRFSSTFFHEVLLANTIFHRELDKALVSRLRFAMRDHAETIFDHKQAFLQPEDRDLYPFFEAGGKVEAGLDESVPRSLKNVQDSIKRFAADLNPVVIIGESGTGRKSAARQIHNGSMYREGPYRVVDLRQFESGLLEGRLFGHDPGSLAFSQLREAGILEQSRGGTIVLYHAEVLDDFMRQKLLRTIKEGNYYRVGGKTKLSFSVRFIFICGSAGNPEDNKCVVGGGWQDLLEDRIMTMPPLREHKRDIPRLVEYYLAYYNQEYSRNVQSIGKKALGVLMNYDWPGNMTELRNVIQRAVLLAEEGEILSEQILVGLPHPEGKREYNLLRWPFVRNIFNSRLFPVLPRILISIVFFAGLLALFFGPRDDPERNIGLVLSWSIGWPLMLFSFFFLGRIWCSVCSLSLPGNVAQLLVKPQHNVPQFLKDYSGWIMAVFCIVVFWIELVWDAYQNSRLTGLIILGIISGSFLFSIVFKRRAWCRYICPLGGLNAIFAMPSVMELRANRHLCVNTCQSRLCYQGDETHAGCPMFRHPFLVDNNRDCTLCGNCIKNCPHDSIQVNLRIAPLELWHIQAPRVADGFLVVSLSAIFFPLLRHQEFLQLAAGYSMPHLAGSLMLFALIAAFVAIYSSFSWQQARIAGRNFNYIFAATGYGFIPLVLGGFLAVYFEMFMAGAWRFIPLILSAFGTSLEAGHRLLSREATLTLQHLIITGGLLASLYATYRIIRHYIGTERFSLKFYGLPYTFLLGSGVLFLLAL
;
A
#
# COMPACT_ATOMS: atom_id res chain seq x y z
N MET A 1 8.36 -46.10 -45.91
CA MET A 1 9.43 -46.92 -46.53
C MET A 1 9.65 -48.11 -45.61
N ASN A 2 9.42 -49.32 -46.12
CA ASN A 2 9.63 -50.62 -45.47
C ASN A 2 11.00 -50.74 -44.80
N PHE A 3 11.10 -51.56 -43.74
CA PHE A 3 12.27 -52.24 -43.12
C PHE A 3 12.08 -52.14 -41.58
N PHE A 4 11.86 -53.20 -40.78
CA PHE A 4 12.50 -54.52 -40.70
C PHE A 4 11.57 -55.56 -40.04
N ARG A 5 11.51 -56.77 -40.60
CA ARG A 5 11.16 -58.00 -39.87
C ARG A 5 12.39 -58.46 -39.08
N LEU A 6 12.27 -58.69 -37.79
CA LEU A 6 13.27 -59.41 -36.99
C LEU A 6 12.59 -60.55 -36.22
N HIS A 7 12.94 -61.78 -36.58
CA HIS A 7 12.62 -62.99 -35.83
C HIS A 7 13.50 -63.09 -34.57
N LEU A 8 12.90 -63.43 -33.43
CA LEU A 8 13.59 -63.87 -32.22
C LEU A 8 12.99 -65.23 -31.74
N PRO A 9 13.76 -66.06 -31.02
CA PRO A 9 13.56 -67.51 -30.96
C PRO A 9 12.59 -67.97 -29.87
N ALA A 10 11.95 -69.12 -30.12
CA ALA A 10 11.03 -69.79 -29.21
C ALA A 10 11.72 -70.27 -27.92
N GLY A 11 11.14 -69.87 -26.78
CA GLY A 11 11.51 -70.30 -25.42
C GLY A 11 10.26 -70.75 -24.66
N SER A 12 10.34 -71.95 -24.10
CA SER A 12 9.29 -72.84 -23.61
C SER A 12 8.40 -72.34 -22.44
N ALA A 13 7.12 -72.73 -22.56
CA ALA A 13 6.18 -73.22 -21.53
C ALA A 13 5.21 -72.22 -20.88
N GLY A 14 3.98 -72.20 -21.43
CA GLY A 14 2.76 -71.76 -20.71
C GLY A 14 1.82 -70.81 -21.45
N GLU A 15 1.89 -70.69 -22.78
CA GLU A 15 1.17 -69.66 -23.55
C GLU A 15 -0.18 -70.18 -24.07
N LYS A 16 -1.30 -69.59 -23.61
CA LYS A 16 -2.56 -69.62 -24.35
C LYS A 16 -2.58 -68.36 -25.22
N ASP A 17 -2.26 -68.53 -26.50
CA ASP A 17 -2.39 -67.49 -27.53
C ASP A 17 -3.85 -67.02 -27.64
N THR A 18 -4.14 -65.88 -27.04
CA THR A 18 -5.31 -65.06 -27.39
C THR A 18 -4.80 -63.75 -27.95
N MET A 19 -4.73 -63.64 -29.28
CA MET A 19 -4.52 -62.35 -29.94
C MET A 19 -5.58 -61.36 -29.46
N ILE A 20 -5.15 -60.17 -29.05
CA ILE A 20 -6.06 -59.09 -28.66
C ILE A 20 -6.79 -58.58 -29.90
N ASP A 21 -8.12 -58.49 -29.84
CA ASP A 21 -8.93 -57.84 -30.87
C ASP A 21 -8.56 -56.35 -30.95
N LYS A 22 -8.36 -55.83 -32.16
CA LYS A 22 -8.04 -54.43 -32.48
C LYS A 22 -9.02 -53.46 -31.80
N GLY A 23 -10.28 -53.88 -31.66
CA GLY A 23 -11.33 -53.13 -30.98
C GLY A 23 -11.09 -52.90 -29.48
N LEU A 24 -10.28 -53.73 -28.82
CA LEU A 24 -9.91 -53.57 -27.41
C LEU A 24 -8.79 -52.55 -27.22
N LEU A 25 -7.81 -52.50 -28.13
CA LEU A 25 -6.76 -51.46 -28.10
C LEU A 25 -7.37 -50.07 -28.32
N GLN A 26 -8.37 -49.94 -29.21
CA GLN A 26 -9.08 -48.68 -29.46
C GLN A 26 -9.86 -48.14 -28.25
N ARG A 27 -10.15 -48.97 -27.22
CA ARG A 27 -10.77 -48.51 -25.97
C ARG A 27 -9.78 -47.71 -25.11
N SER A 28 -8.49 -47.93 -25.30
CA SER A 28 -7.47 -47.14 -24.63
C SER A 28 -7.31 -45.78 -25.29
N SER A 29 -7.24 -44.73 -24.47
CA SER A 29 -6.99 -43.37 -24.96
C SER A 29 -5.65 -43.24 -25.69
N LEU A 30 -4.68 -44.12 -25.40
CA LEU A 30 -3.34 -44.06 -26.00
C LEU A 30 -3.31 -44.53 -27.46
N PHE A 31 -4.19 -45.46 -27.83
CA PHE A 31 -4.19 -46.13 -29.13
C PHE A 31 -5.38 -45.73 -30.01
N ARG A 32 -6.31 -44.92 -29.48
CA ARG A 32 -7.56 -44.54 -30.16
C ARG A 32 -7.36 -43.79 -31.47
N GLU A 33 -6.31 -42.99 -31.59
CA GLU A 33 -6.03 -42.14 -32.76
C GLU A 33 -5.07 -42.78 -33.77
N LEU A 34 -4.65 -44.03 -33.56
CA LEU A 34 -3.76 -44.77 -34.47
C LEU A 34 -4.53 -45.34 -35.66
N THR A 35 -3.83 -45.52 -36.78
CA THR A 35 -4.43 -46.10 -37.99
C THR A 35 -4.70 -47.61 -37.81
N PRO A 36 -5.69 -48.18 -38.53
CA PRO A 36 -5.99 -49.61 -38.42
C PRO A 36 -4.79 -50.53 -38.71
N ASP A 37 -3.93 -50.16 -39.65
CA ASP A 37 -2.75 -50.95 -40.00
C ASP A 37 -1.70 -50.93 -38.87
N GLU A 38 -1.49 -49.79 -38.21
CA GLU A 38 -0.59 -49.68 -37.05
C GLU A 38 -1.13 -50.46 -35.84
N LEU A 39 -2.46 -50.49 -35.66
CA LEU A 39 -3.10 -51.26 -34.59
C LEU A 39 -2.92 -52.77 -34.78
N ASP A 40 -2.87 -53.24 -36.03
CA ASP A 40 -2.63 -54.65 -36.34
C ASP A 40 -1.21 -55.08 -35.97
N ASP A 41 -0.24 -54.24 -36.33
CA ASP A 41 1.17 -54.48 -36.02
C ASP A 41 1.41 -54.45 -34.51
N ILE A 42 0.74 -53.56 -33.77
CA ILE A 42 0.85 -53.46 -32.31
C ILE A 42 0.12 -54.63 -31.62
N ALA A 43 -1.06 -55.03 -32.11
CA ALA A 43 -1.82 -56.14 -31.55
C ALA A 43 -1.08 -57.47 -31.71
N ALA A 44 -0.33 -57.66 -32.80
CA ALA A 44 0.44 -58.87 -33.06
C ALA A 44 1.60 -59.11 -32.06
N VAL A 45 2.10 -58.06 -31.41
CA VAL A 45 3.24 -58.11 -30.47
C VAL A 45 2.78 -58.03 -29.01
N CYS A 46 1.49 -57.77 -28.76
CA CYS A 46 0.97 -57.65 -27.41
C CYS A 46 0.78 -59.02 -26.75
N GLU A 47 1.51 -59.26 -25.65
CA GLU A 47 1.36 -60.48 -24.87
C GLU A 47 0.20 -60.32 -23.86
N VAL A 48 -0.75 -61.25 -23.87
CA VAL A 48 -1.89 -61.22 -22.95
C VAL A 48 -1.60 -62.07 -21.72
N TYR A 49 -1.84 -61.49 -20.55
CA TYR A 49 -1.61 -62.14 -19.27
C TYR A 49 -2.84 -61.97 -18.36
N SER A 50 -3.34 -63.09 -17.81
CA SER A 50 -4.46 -63.10 -16.86
C SER A 50 -3.93 -63.16 -15.44
N VAL A 51 -4.54 -62.36 -14.55
CA VAL A 51 -4.15 -62.24 -13.15
C VAL A 51 -5.39 -62.40 -12.28
N ASP A 52 -5.35 -63.39 -11.38
CA ASP A 52 -6.44 -63.67 -10.45
C ASP A 52 -6.62 -62.54 -9.45
N ALA A 53 -7.86 -62.33 -9.00
CA ALA A 53 -8.18 -61.34 -7.98
C ALA A 53 -7.29 -61.46 -6.73
N GLY A 54 -6.67 -60.34 -6.33
CA GLY A 54 -5.80 -60.24 -5.17
C GLY A 54 -4.30 -60.51 -5.44
N ALA A 55 -3.92 -61.02 -6.62
CA ALA A 55 -2.53 -61.23 -6.98
C ALA A 55 -1.82 -59.93 -7.41
N TYR A 56 -0.50 -59.85 -7.20
CA TYR A 56 0.32 -58.71 -7.61
C TYR A 56 0.83 -58.91 -9.04
N ILE A 57 0.67 -57.87 -9.87
CA ILE A 57 1.23 -57.82 -11.23
C ILE A 57 2.72 -57.50 -11.17
N TYR A 58 3.09 -56.52 -10.34
CA TYR A 58 4.47 -56.29 -9.91
C TYR A 58 4.48 -55.59 -8.56
N GLN A 59 5.63 -55.64 -7.89
CA GLN A 59 5.84 -55.01 -6.59
C GLN A 59 6.81 -53.84 -6.67
N LYS A 60 6.71 -52.93 -5.69
CA LYS A 60 7.64 -51.82 -5.50
C LYS A 60 9.08 -52.35 -5.40
N GLY A 61 10.01 -51.72 -6.12
CA GLY A 61 11.41 -52.12 -6.20
C GLY A 61 11.75 -53.08 -7.35
N ALA A 62 10.77 -53.60 -8.08
CA ALA A 62 11.02 -54.39 -9.28
C ALA A 62 11.62 -53.55 -10.42
N ALA A 63 12.32 -54.20 -11.35
CA ALA A 63 12.83 -53.59 -12.57
C ALA A 63 11.70 -53.23 -13.55
N GLY A 64 11.96 -52.26 -14.41
CA GLY A 64 11.02 -51.79 -15.42
C GLY A 64 11.10 -52.59 -16.71
N ASP A 65 10.52 -53.79 -16.76
CA ASP A 65 10.69 -54.66 -17.94
C ASP A 65 9.53 -54.54 -18.96
N PHE A 66 8.33 -54.20 -18.49
CA PHE A 66 7.11 -54.19 -19.31
C PHE A 66 6.22 -52.96 -19.10
N PHE A 67 5.58 -52.51 -20.17
CA PHE A 67 4.46 -51.56 -20.15
C PHE A 67 3.14 -52.34 -20.17
N TYR A 68 2.16 -51.96 -19.35
CA TYR A 68 0.92 -52.72 -19.19
C TYR A 68 -0.32 -51.89 -19.58
N LEU A 69 -1.27 -52.54 -20.24
CA LEU A 69 -2.59 -52.03 -20.58
C LEU A 69 -3.66 -52.94 -19.96
N VAL A 70 -4.64 -52.35 -19.26
CA VAL A 70 -5.77 -53.10 -18.70
C VAL A 70 -6.80 -53.35 -19.80
N VAL A 71 -6.94 -54.60 -20.22
CA VAL A 71 -7.87 -55.02 -21.26
C VAL A 71 -9.25 -55.31 -20.67
N SER A 72 -9.30 -55.88 -19.47
CA SER A 72 -10.54 -56.13 -18.73
C SER A 72 -10.25 -56.26 -17.24
N GLY A 73 -11.17 -55.81 -16.39
CA GLY A 73 -11.03 -55.83 -14.92
C GLY A 73 -10.47 -54.53 -14.35
N GLU A 74 -10.16 -54.54 -13.05
CA GLU A 74 -9.60 -53.40 -12.32
C GLU A 74 -8.34 -53.77 -11.54
N VAL A 75 -7.34 -52.89 -11.59
CA VAL A 75 -6.13 -52.99 -10.77
C VAL A 75 -6.03 -51.82 -9.81
N GLU A 76 -5.41 -52.03 -8.65
CA GLU A 76 -5.11 -50.98 -7.68
C GLU A 76 -3.62 -50.76 -7.52
N LEU A 77 -3.24 -49.49 -7.42
CA LEU A 77 -1.89 -49.02 -7.13
C LEU A 77 -1.70 -48.93 -5.63
N VAL A 78 -0.68 -49.59 -5.10
CA VAL A 78 -0.44 -49.70 -3.67
C VAL A 78 0.96 -49.19 -3.33
N ALA A 79 1.05 -48.19 -2.46
CA ALA A 79 2.29 -47.75 -1.86
C ALA A 79 2.50 -48.45 -0.51
N ARG A 80 3.64 -49.12 -0.35
CA ARG A 80 4.04 -49.72 0.93
C ARG A 80 4.87 -48.72 1.73
N ARG A 81 4.45 -48.42 2.95
CA ARG A 81 5.20 -47.61 3.94
C ARG A 81 6.23 -48.49 4.67
N ASP A 82 7.22 -47.84 5.28
CA ASP A 82 8.31 -48.51 6.01
C ASP A 82 7.83 -49.30 7.24
N ASP A 83 6.59 -49.07 7.68
CA ASP A 83 5.90 -49.77 8.78
C ASP A 83 5.13 -51.04 8.33
N ASN A 84 5.36 -51.50 7.09
CA ASN A 84 4.67 -52.64 6.47
C ASN A 84 3.17 -52.41 6.19
N SER A 85 2.64 -51.21 6.39
CA SER A 85 1.28 -50.83 5.99
C SER A 85 1.19 -50.52 4.50
N SER A 86 0.12 -50.99 3.85
CA SER A 86 -0.17 -50.74 2.44
C SER A 86 -1.22 -49.65 2.28
N CYS A 87 -0.88 -48.56 1.61
CA CYS A 87 -1.81 -47.48 1.27
C CYS A 87 -2.23 -47.60 -0.19
N MET A 88 -3.53 -47.60 -0.47
CA MET A 88 -4.06 -47.56 -1.83
C MET A 88 -3.95 -46.13 -2.37
N ILE A 89 -3.27 -45.97 -3.51
CA ILE A 89 -2.99 -44.68 -4.16
C ILE A 89 -4.02 -44.38 -5.27
N GLY A 90 -4.51 -45.41 -5.95
CA GLY A 90 -5.52 -45.25 -6.99
C GLY A 90 -5.92 -46.58 -7.60
N ARG A 91 -6.97 -46.56 -8.43
CA ARG A 91 -7.42 -47.70 -9.23
C ARG A 91 -7.34 -47.37 -10.71
N ILE A 92 -7.03 -48.38 -11.52
CA ILE A 92 -6.98 -48.28 -12.97
C ILE A 92 -7.92 -49.35 -13.51
N GLY A 93 -8.97 -48.91 -14.19
CA GLY A 93 -9.91 -49.78 -14.88
C GLY A 93 -9.56 -50.01 -16.35
N GLU A 94 -10.46 -50.68 -17.05
CA GLU A 94 -10.37 -51.00 -18.48
C GLU A 94 -9.96 -49.80 -19.35
N GLY A 95 -9.04 -50.03 -20.29
CA GLY A 95 -8.47 -49.01 -21.18
C GLY A 95 -7.36 -48.16 -20.55
N GLY A 96 -7.17 -48.27 -19.23
CA GLY A 96 -6.07 -47.63 -18.51
C GLY A 96 -4.73 -48.34 -18.68
N HIS A 97 -3.63 -47.64 -18.41
CA HIS A 97 -2.27 -48.16 -18.54
C HIS A 97 -1.43 -47.90 -17.29
N PHE A 98 -0.38 -48.69 -17.08
CA PHE A 98 0.56 -48.49 -15.98
C PHE A 98 1.93 -49.10 -16.28
N GLY A 99 2.94 -48.60 -15.57
CA GLY A 99 4.32 -49.09 -15.66
C GLY A 99 5.25 -48.30 -16.58
N GLU A 100 4.71 -47.31 -17.28
CA GLU A 100 5.43 -46.38 -18.13
C GLU A 100 6.50 -45.58 -17.37
N SER A 101 6.24 -45.22 -16.10
CA SER A 101 7.13 -44.32 -15.35
C SER A 101 8.53 -44.91 -15.15
N SER A 102 8.63 -46.21 -14.89
CA SER A 102 9.92 -46.89 -14.70
C SER A 102 10.69 -47.02 -16.01
N LEU A 103 9.99 -47.26 -17.12
CA LEU A 103 10.58 -47.32 -18.47
C LEU A 103 11.11 -45.95 -18.90
N LEU A 104 10.34 -44.88 -18.67
CA LEU A 104 10.71 -43.52 -19.07
C LEU A 104 11.83 -42.91 -18.21
N THR A 105 11.91 -43.28 -16.93
CA THR A 105 12.88 -42.68 -15.97
C THR A 105 14.13 -43.52 -15.74
N GLY A 106 14.11 -44.80 -16.10
CA GLY A 106 15.16 -45.77 -15.76
C GLY A 106 15.24 -46.11 -14.27
N GLN A 107 14.28 -45.68 -13.45
CA GLN A 107 14.24 -45.98 -12.00
C GLN A 107 13.42 -47.23 -11.70
N LEU A 108 13.66 -47.86 -10.54
CA LEU A 108 12.87 -48.99 -10.04
C LEU A 108 11.40 -48.59 -9.82
N ARG A 109 10.49 -49.56 -9.87
CA ARG A 109 9.04 -49.35 -9.68
C ARG A 109 8.77 -48.72 -8.31
N SER A 110 8.11 -47.56 -8.29
CA SER A 110 7.79 -46.81 -7.06
C SER A 110 6.56 -47.34 -6.31
N LEU A 111 5.66 -48.05 -7.02
CA LEU A 111 4.40 -48.58 -6.51
C LEU A 111 4.29 -50.09 -6.80
N SER A 112 3.44 -50.78 -6.03
CA SER A 112 3.02 -52.15 -6.34
C SER A 112 1.65 -52.10 -7.02
N VAL A 113 1.36 -53.05 -7.90
CA VAL A 113 0.06 -53.14 -8.58
C VAL A 113 -0.59 -54.46 -8.26
N ARG A 114 -1.83 -54.43 -7.77
CA ARG A 114 -2.60 -55.61 -7.36
C ARG A 114 -3.90 -55.69 -8.15
N ALA A 115 -4.27 -56.88 -8.59
CA ALA A 115 -5.56 -57.13 -9.24
C ALA A 115 -6.69 -57.05 -8.20
N VAL A 116 -7.74 -56.27 -8.48
CA VAL A 116 -8.92 -56.13 -7.61
C VAL A 116 -9.97 -57.19 -7.99
N SER A 117 -10.17 -57.41 -9.28
CA SER A 117 -10.95 -58.50 -9.86
C SER A 117 -10.03 -59.47 -10.59
N ASP A 118 -10.57 -60.49 -11.24
CA ASP A 118 -9.81 -61.17 -12.29
C ASP A 118 -9.55 -60.15 -13.40
N VAL A 119 -8.28 -59.95 -13.75
CA VAL A 119 -7.83 -58.91 -14.69
C VAL A 119 -7.11 -59.55 -15.85
N ILE A 120 -7.43 -59.09 -17.06
CA ILE A 120 -6.66 -59.37 -18.26
C ILE A 120 -5.84 -58.13 -18.60
N VAL A 121 -4.51 -58.28 -18.64
CA VAL A 121 -3.59 -57.21 -19.02
C VAL A 121 -2.84 -57.58 -20.29
N GLY A 122 -2.73 -56.62 -21.21
CA GLY A 122 -1.77 -56.67 -22.31
C GLY A 122 -0.44 -56.11 -21.84
N ARG A 123 0.68 -56.77 -22.12
CA ARG A 123 2.02 -56.30 -21.79
C ARG A 123 2.88 -56.13 -23.04
N PHE A 124 3.70 -55.09 -23.04
CA PHE A 124 4.66 -54.78 -24.08
C PHE A 124 6.07 -54.72 -23.48
N SER A 125 7.05 -55.32 -24.16
CA SER A 125 8.44 -55.31 -23.69
C SER A 125 9.04 -53.90 -23.68
N SER A 126 10.03 -53.66 -22.81
CA SER A 126 10.76 -52.40 -22.75
C SER A 126 11.34 -51.99 -24.11
N THR A 127 11.91 -52.94 -24.86
CA THR A 127 12.46 -52.68 -26.20
C THR A 127 11.39 -52.21 -27.18
N PHE A 128 10.23 -52.89 -27.23
CA PHE A 128 9.12 -52.49 -28.10
C PHE A 128 8.54 -51.12 -27.70
N PHE A 129 8.44 -50.84 -26.40
CA PHE A 129 7.99 -49.56 -25.91
C PHE A 129 8.89 -48.40 -26.38
N HIS A 130 10.21 -48.55 -26.29
CA HIS A 130 11.14 -47.49 -26.68
C HIS A 130 11.31 -47.35 -28.20
N GLU A 131 11.42 -48.47 -28.93
CA GLU A 131 11.75 -48.43 -30.36
C GLU A 131 10.52 -48.20 -31.25
N VAL A 132 9.35 -48.65 -30.83
CA VAL A 132 8.13 -48.62 -31.66
C VAL A 132 7.08 -47.67 -31.10
N LEU A 133 6.70 -47.83 -29.83
CA LEU A 133 5.62 -47.01 -29.26
C LEU A 133 6.03 -45.55 -29.05
N LEU A 134 7.20 -45.28 -28.46
CA LEU A 134 7.69 -43.91 -28.28
C LEU A 134 8.12 -43.23 -29.59
N ALA A 135 8.51 -44.01 -30.61
CA ALA A 135 8.81 -43.48 -31.93
C ALA A 135 7.55 -43.01 -32.68
N ASN A 136 6.36 -43.55 -32.34
CA ASN A 136 5.10 -43.10 -32.91
C ASN A 136 4.65 -41.76 -32.29
N THR A 137 4.58 -40.71 -33.11
CA THR A 137 4.28 -39.35 -32.66
C THR A 137 2.87 -39.19 -32.08
N ILE A 138 1.90 -39.99 -32.52
CA ILE A 138 0.52 -39.96 -32.02
C ILE A 138 0.48 -40.59 -30.63
N PHE A 139 1.05 -41.79 -30.49
CA PHE A 139 1.12 -42.47 -29.20
C PHE A 139 1.90 -41.64 -28.16
N HIS A 140 3.07 -41.10 -28.54
CA HIS A 140 3.88 -40.25 -27.66
C HIS A 140 3.10 -39.04 -27.15
N ARG A 141 2.35 -38.36 -28.03
CA ARG A 141 1.52 -37.21 -27.65
C ARG A 141 0.40 -37.59 -26.68
N GLU A 142 -0.27 -38.72 -26.90
CA GLU A 142 -1.35 -39.16 -26.00
C GLU A 142 -0.80 -39.65 -24.65
N LEU A 143 0.41 -40.24 -24.65
CA LEU A 143 1.12 -40.58 -23.42
C LEU A 143 1.52 -39.32 -22.63
N ASP A 144 2.05 -38.29 -23.30
CA ASP A 144 2.37 -37.00 -22.66
C ASP A 144 1.13 -36.37 -22.00
N LYS A 145 0.00 -36.35 -22.73
CA LYS A 145 -1.27 -35.84 -22.19
C LYS A 145 -1.71 -36.63 -20.95
N ALA A 146 -1.59 -37.95 -20.98
CA ALA A 146 -1.96 -38.81 -19.86
C ALA A 146 -1.06 -38.57 -18.63
N LEU A 147 0.26 -38.45 -18.82
CA LEU A 147 1.23 -38.18 -17.75
C LEU A 147 1.04 -36.79 -17.14
N VAL A 148 0.84 -35.76 -17.97
CA VAL A 148 0.58 -34.39 -17.50
C VAL A 148 -0.73 -34.33 -16.71
N SER A 149 -1.75 -35.06 -17.14
CA SER A 149 -3.03 -35.12 -16.41
C SER A 149 -2.88 -35.77 -15.04
N ARG A 150 -2.15 -36.91 -14.97
CA ARG A 150 -1.80 -37.57 -13.69
C ARG A 150 -1.01 -36.66 -12.77
N LEU A 151 -0.01 -35.95 -13.29
CA LEU A 151 0.80 -35.01 -12.53
C LEU A 151 -0.04 -33.83 -12.01
N ARG A 152 -0.93 -33.27 -12.84
CA ARG A 152 -1.84 -32.20 -12.45
C ARG A 152 -2.78 -32.65 -11.32
N PHE A 153 -3.30 -33.88 -11.39
CA PHE A 153 -4.14 -34.44 -10.34
C PHE A 153 -3.37 -34.64 -9.03
N ALA A 154 -2.17 -35.23 -9.09
CA ALA A 154 -1.32 -35.43 -7.91
C ALA A 154 -0.89 -34.11 -7.25
N MET A 155 -0.52 -33.10 -8.06
CA MET A 155 -0.20 -31.75 -7.57
C MET A 155 -1.42 -31.06 -6.96
N ARG A 156 -2.62 -31.29 -7.51
CA ARG A 156 -3.88 -30.75 -6.99
C ARG A 156 -4.23 -31.36 -5.64
N ASP A 157 -4.16 -32.69 -5.52
CA ASP A 157 -4.42 -33.40 -4.27
C ASP A 157 -3.42 -32.99 -3.17
N HIS A 158 -2.14 -32.83 -3.53
CA HIS A 158 -1.12 -32.32 -2.62
C HIS A 158 -1.37 -30.87 -2.21
N ALA A 159 -1.78 -30.00 -3.14
CA ALA A 159 -2.19 -28.65 -2.83
C ALA A 159 -3.41 -28.65 -1.89
N GLU A 160 -4.39 -29.53 -2.13
CA GLU A 160 -5.59 -29.67 -1.31
C GLU A 160 -5.27 -30.16 0.10
N THR A 161 -4.38 -31.14 0.27
CA THR A 161 -3.93 -31.55 1.62
C THR A 161 -3.23 -30.41 2.34
N ILE A 162 -2.45 -29.58 1.63
CA ILE A 162 -1.82 -28.38 2.20
C ILE A 162 -2.88 -27.33 2.56
N PHE A 163 -3.91 -27.13 1.75
CA PHE A 163 -4.99 -26.18 2.01
C PHE A 163 -5.92 -26.63 3.14
N ASP A 164 -6.26 -27.92 3.22
CA ASP A 164 -7.06 -28.49 4.30
C ASP A 164 -6.28 -28.54 5.62
N HIS A 165 -4.96 -28.82 5.58
CA HIS A 165 -4.11 -28.62 6.75
C HIS A 165 -4.07 -27.15 7.17
N LYS A 166 -4.04 -26.21 6.21
CA LYS A 166 -4.17 -24.78 6.51
C LYS A 166 -5.53 -24.42 7.08
N GLN A 167 -6.62 -25.08 6.68
CA GLN A 167 -7.98 -24.87 7.21
C GLN A 167 -8.17 -25.46 8.61
N ALA A 168 -7.57 -26.61 8.91
CA ALA A 168 -7.47 -27.14 10.28
C ALA A 168 -6.56 -26.28 11.18
N PHE A 169 -5.57 -25.60 10.58
CA PHE A 169 -4.72 -24.58 11.21
C PHE A 169 -5.23 -23.14 11.04
N LEU A 170 -6.45 -22.91 10.52
CA LEU A 170 -7.11 -21.60 10.65
C LEU A 170 -7.57 -21.48 12.11
N GLN A 171 -6.59 -21.18 12.95
CA GLN A 171 -6.60 -20.16 13.99
C GLN A 171 -7.98 -19.88 14.63
N PRO A 172 -8.10 -20.03 15.96
CA PRO A 172 -9.14 -19.41 16.80
C PRO A 172 -9.27 -17.87 16.69
N GLU A 173 -8.61 -17.20 15.74
CA GLU A 173 -8.47 -15.74 15.62
C GLU A 173 -9.74 -15.00 15.18
N ASP A 174 -10.74 -15.72 14.65
CA ASP A 174 -12.10 -15.19 14.44
C ASP A 174 -13.03 -15.62 15.61
N ARG A 175 -12.51 -15.85 16.83
CA ARG A 175 -13.35 -15.69 18.04
C ARG A 175 -13.85 -14.25 18.00
N ASP A 176 -15.16 -14.09 17.87
CA ASP A 176 -15.89 -12.86 17.62
C ASP A 176 -15.41 -11.68 18.50
N LEU A 177 -14.35 -10.99 18.07
CA LEU A 177 -13.80 -9.76 18.66
C LEU A 177 -14.69 -8.55 18.30
N TYR A 178 -16.00 -8.75 18.31
CA TYR A 178 -17.01 -7.73 18.06
C TYR A 178 -18.02 -7.80 19.22
N PRO A 179 -17.87 -6.96 20.26
CA PRO A 179 -18.64 -7.10 21.50
C PRO A 179 -20.15 -6.93 21.33
N PHE A 180 -20.62 -6.39 20.20
CA PHE A 180 -22.05 -6.27 19.89
C PHE A 180 -22.73 -7.61 19.60
N PHE A 181 -21.95 -8.67 19.41
CA PHE A 181 -22.34 -9.89 18.72
C PHE A 181 -22.05 -11.18 19.49
N GLU A 182 -21.53 -11.10 20.72
CA GLU A 182 -21.33 -12.26 21.59
C GLU A 182 -22.66 -12.78 22.17
N ALA A 183 -23.01 -14.03 21.87
CA ALA A 183 -24.12 -14.73 22.52
C ALA A 183 -23.59 -15.45 23.78
N GLY A 184 -23.96 -14.96 24.97
CA GLY A 184 -23.75 -15.66 26.25
C GLY A 184 -22.57 -15.19 27.13
N GLY A 185 -21.92 -14.07 26.81
CA GLY A 185 -20.93 -13.44 27.70
C GLY A 185 -21.57 -12.46 28.69
N LYS A 186 -21.07 -12.40 29.94
CA LYS A 186 -21.55 -11.59 31.09
C LYS A 186 -21.56 -10.05 30.90
N VAL A 187 -22.05 -9.53 29.78
CA VAL A 187 -22.16 -8.08 29.50
C VAL A 187 -23.59 -7.57 29.76
N GLU A 188 -24.43 -8.35 30.47
CA GLU A 188 -25.85 -8.03 30.68
C GLU A 188 -26.14 -6.96 31.74
N ALA A 189 -25.15 -6.40 32.45
CA ALA A 189 -25.44 -5.50 33.58
C ALA A 189 -25.59 -3.99 33.26
N GLY A 190 -25.69 -3.56 31.98
CA GLY A 190 -25.86 -2.12 31.68
C GLY A 190 -26.30 -1.77 30.26
N LEU A 191 -26.92 -2.71 29.53
CA LEU A 191 -27.08 -2.63 28.08
C LEU A 191 -28.34 -1.91 27.56
N ASP A 192 -29.25 -1.42 28.41
CA ASP A 192 -30.61 -1.15 27.95
C ASP A 192 -30.93 0.31 27.54
N GLU A 193 -30.16 1.33 27.97
CA GLU A 193 -30.55 2.73 27.72
C GLU A 193 -29.72 3.51 26.67
N SER A 194 -28.58 2.99 26.19
CA SER A 194 -27.65 3.78 25.34
C SER A 194 -27.29 3.17 23.98
N VAL A 195 -28.00 2.13 23.52
CA VAL A 195 -27.69 1.49 22.22
C VAL A 195 -28.25 2.35 21.07
N PRO A 196 -27.43 2.76 20.08
CA PRO A 196 -27.92 3.48 18.90
C PRO A 196 -28.99 2.69 18.15
N ARG A 197 -29.99 3.40 17.63
CA ARG A 197 -31.14 2.82 16.90
C ARG A 197 -30.72 1.90 15.75
N SER A 198 -29.58 2.19 15.11
CA SER A 198 -29.00 1.39 14.02
C SER A 198 -28.52 0.00 14.47
N LEU A 199 -27.87 -0.11 15.64
CA LEU A 199 -27.41 -1.40 16.19
C LEU A 199 -28.57 -2.27 16.68
N LYS A 200 -29.60 -1.65 17.27
CA LYS A 200 -30.83 -2.35 17.67
C LYS A 200 -31.52 -2.97 16.46
N ASN A 201 -31.63 -2.24 15.36
CA ASN A 201 -32.17 -2.75 14.10
C ASN A 201 -31.37 -3.95 13.54
N VAL A 202 -30.04 -3.95 13.69
CA VAL A 202 -29.18 -5.08 13.28
C VAL A 202 -29.46 -6.30 14.16
N GLN A 203 -29.51 -6.14 15.49
CA GLN A 203 -29.79 -7.26 16.40
C GLN A 203 -31.20 -7.84 16.19
N ASP A 204 -32.21 -6.99 15.98
CA ASP A 204 -33.57 -7.43 15.68
C ASP A 204 -33.64 -8.16 14.33
N SER A 205 -32.88 -7.70 13.33
CA SER A 205 -32.74 -8.38 12.04
C SER A 205 -32.05 -9.74 12.19
N ILE A 206 -30.97 -9.84 12.99
CA ILE A 206 -30.30 -11.11 13.27
C ILE A 206 -31.27 -12.12 13.90
N LYS A 207 -32.04 -11.70 14.91
CA LYS A 207 -33.05 -12.57 15.56
C LYS A 207 -34.14 -13.00 14.57
N ARG A 208 -34.67 -12.06 13.78
CA ARG A 208 -35.68 -12.33 12.75
C ARG A 208 -35.17 -13.33 11.70
N PHE A 209 -33.93 -13.15 11.24
CA PHE A 209 -33.33 -14.05 10.25
C PHE A 209 -32.92 -15.38 10.84
N ALA A 210 -32.51 -15.45 12.11
CA ALA A 210 -32.21 -16.71 12.78
C ALA A 210 -33.44 -17.63 12.87
N ALA A 211 -34.65 -17.07 12.97
CA ALA A 211 -35.91 -17.81 13.14
C ALA A 211 -36.30 -18.68 11.93
N ASP A 212 -35.81 -18.38 10.72
CA ASP A 212 -36.06 -19.18 9.52
C ASP A 212 -34.77 -19.60 8.81
N LEU A 213 -34.89 -20.54 7.87
CA LEU A 213 -33.77 -21.10 7.11
C LEU A 213 -33.64 -20.53 5.70
N ASN A 214 -34.40 -19.49 5.38
CA ASN A 214 -34.35 -18.87 4.06
C ASN A 214 -33.02 -18.13 3.85
N PRO A 215 -32.62 -17.91 2.59
CA PRO A 215 -31.39 -17.19 2.29
C PRO A 215 -31.45 -15.74 2.77
N VAL A 216 -30.31 -15.24 3.27
CA VAL A 216 -30.19 -13.88 3.81
C VAL A 216 -29.05 -13.16 3.09
N VAL A 217 -29.21 -11.86 2.85
CA VAL A 217 -28.14 -11.00 2.31
C VAL A 217 -27.70 -10.02 3.36
N ILE A 218 -26.39 -9.93 3.58
CA ILE A 218 -25.76 -8.95 4.48
C ILE A 218 -24.91 -8.00 3.64
N ILE A 219 -25.29 -6.74 3.62
CA ILE A 219 -24.63 -5.66 2.88
C ILE A 219 -23.88 -4.77 3.86
N GLY A 220 -22.69 -4.33 3.48
CA GLY A 220 -21.96 -3.32 4.26
C GLY A 220 -20.50 -3.21 3.87
N GLU A 221 -19.82 -2.22 4.44
CA GLU A 221 -18.41 -1.99 4.17
C GLU A 221 -17.50 -3.08 4.76
N SER A 222 -16.22 -3.07 4.36
CA SER A 222 -15.22 -3.94 4.98
C SER A 222 -15.04 -3.58 6.46
N GLY A 223 -14.97 -4.61 7.31
CA GLY A 223 -14.73 -4.44 8.74
C GLY A 223 -15.93 -4.00 9.59
N THR A 224 -17.16 -4.01 9.05
CA THR A 224 -18.39 -3.73 9.82
C THR A 224 -18.93 -4.94 10.61
N GLY A 225 -18.20 -6.07 10.64
CA GLY A 225 -18.62 -7.27 11.39
C GLY A 225 -19.59 -8.19 10.65
N ARG A 226 -19.72 -8.08 9.32
CA ARG A 226 -20.63 -8.91 8.48
C ARG A 226 -20.49 -10.42 8.72
N LYS A 227 -19.27 -10.93 8.88
CA LYS A 227 -19.01 -12.35 9.17
C LYS A 227 -19.55 -12.78 10.54
N SER A 228 -19.35 -11.94 11.56
CA SER A 228 -19.84 -12.18 12.91
C SER A 228 -21.38 -12.17 12.95
N ALA A 229 -22.01 -11.25 12.23
CA ALA A 229 -23.47 -11.24 12.08
C ALA A 229 -23.97 -12.53 11.39
N ALA A 230 -23.31 -13.01 10.34
CA ALA A 230 -23.66 -14.29 9.70
C ALA A 230 -23.50 -15.48 10.65
N ARG A 231 -22.46 -15.48 11.50
CA ARG A 231 -22.23 -16.51 12.50
C ARG A 231 -23.33 -16.55 13.55
N GLN A 232 -23.78 -15.39 14.05
CA GLN A 232 -24.91 -15.34 14.98
C GLN A 232 -26.22 -15.80 14.37
N ILE A 233 -26.50 -15.45 13.11
CA ILE A 233 -27.69 -15.96 12.40
C ILE A 233 -27.67 -17.49 12.38
N HIS A 234 -26.51 -18.09 12.14
CA HIS A 234 -26.35 -19.55 12.22
C HIS A 234 -26.56 -20.09 13.64
N ASN A 235 -25.88 -19.53 14.64
CA ASN A 235 -25.96 -19.96 16.04
C ASN A 235 -27.40 -19.85 16.62
N GLY A 236 -28.17 -18.87 16.16
CA GLY A 236 -29.57 -18.67 16.55
C GLY A 236 -30.58 -19.50 15.76
N SER A 237 -30.13 -20.24 14.73
CA SER A 237 -31.02 -20.99 13.83
C SER A 237 -31.18 -22.45 14.22
N MET A 238 -32.14 -23.14 13.58
CA MET A 238 -32.31 -24.59 13.71
C MET A 238 -31.07 -25.40 13.27
N TYR A 239 -30.19 -24.81 12.45
CA TYR A 239 -28.95 -25.43 11.98
C TYR A 239 -27.73 -25.12 12.84
N ARG A 240 -27.89 -24.62 14.07
CA ARG A 240 -26.78 -24.24 14.98
C ARG A 240 -25.78 -25.37 15.29
N GLU A 241 -26.23 -26.62 15.28
CA GLU A 241 -25.38 -27.81 15.53
C GLU A 241 -24.73 -28.33 14.24
N GLY A 242 -25.13 -27.80 13.09
CA GLY A 242 -24.65 -28.21 11.77
C GLY A 242 -23.34 -27.53 11.37
N PRO A 243 -22.72 -27.97 10.27
CA PRO A 243 -21.48 -27.38 9.76
C PRO A 243 -21.69 -25.93 9.32
N TYR A 244 -20.82 -25.03 9.76
CA TYR A 244 -20.77 -23.64 9.30
C TYR A 244 -19.51 -23.44 8.45
N ARG A 245 -19.68 -23.03 7.19
CA ARG A 245 -18.57 -22.78 6.27
C ARG A 245 -18.66 -21.39 5.65
N VAL A 246 -17.54 -20.68 5.63
CA VAL A 246 -17.40 -19.39 4.92
C VAL A 246 -16.54 -19.61 3.68
N VAL A 247 -17.07 -19.24 2.53
CA VAL A 247 -16.42 -19.39 1.21
C VAL A 247 -16.19 -18.00 0.63
N ASP A 248 -14.93 -17.58 0.48
CA ASP A 248 -14.58 -16.32 -0.19
C ASP A 248 -14.50 -16.53 -1.70
N LEU A 249 -15.46 -15.95 -2.42
CA LEU A 249 -15.62 -16.19 -3.86
C LEU A 249 -14.47 -15.62 -4.70
N ARG A 250 -13.70 -14.67 -4.17
CA ARG A 250 -12.51 -14.12 -4.85
C ARG A 250 -11.35 -15.12 -4.96
N GLN A 251 -11.42 -16.23 -4.21
CA GLN A 251 -10.38 -17.27 -4.23
C GLN A 251 -10.58 -18.29 -5.36
N PHE A 252 -11.70 -18.21 -6.11
CA PHE A 252 -12.03 -19.14 -7.18
C PHE A 252 -11.91 -18.47 -8.55
N GLU A 253 -11.23 -19.11 -9.49
CA GLU A 253 -11.25 -18.73 -10.90
C GLU A 253 -12.58 -19.10 -11.56
N SER A 254 -12.93 -18.38 -12.64
CA SER A 254 -14.14 -18.59 -13.42
C SER A 254 -14.27 -20.04 -13.90
N GLY A 255 -15.37 -20.72 -13.53
CA GLY A 255 -15.66 -22.11 -13.91
C GLY A 255 -15.27 -23.19 -12.88
N LEU A 256 -14.36 -22.92 -11.94
CA LEU A 256 -13.99 -23.90 -10.89
C LEU A 256 -14.95 -23.93 -9.70
N LEU A 257 -15.70 -22.83 -9.50
CA LEU A 257 -16.65 -22.70 -8.39
C LEU A 257 -17.79 -23.74 -8.47
N GLU A 258 -18.25 -24.06 -9.68
CA GLU A 258 -19.33 -25.03 -9.91
C GLU A 258 -18.96 -26.42 -9.38
N GLY A 259 -17.79 -26.92 -9.79
CA GLY A 259 -17.26 -28.20 -9.34
C GLY A 259 -17.07 -28.27 -7.83
N ARG A 260 -16.59 -27.19 -7.21
CA ARG A 260 -16.38 -27.12 -5.76
C ARG A 260 -17.68 -27.09 -4.97
N LEU A 261 -18.68 -26.31 -5.41
CA LEU A 261 -19.96 -26.22 -4.68
C LEU A 261 -20.80 -27.49 -4.84
N PHE A 262 -20.91 -28.02 -6.06
CA PHE A 262 -21.81 -29.13 -6.38
C PHE A 262 -21.16 -30.51 -6.39
N GLY A 263 -19.83 -30.59 -6.51
CA GLY A 263 -19.08 -31.85 -6.64
C GLY A 263 -19.07 -32.41 -8.07
N HIS A 264 -18.26 -33.43 -8.29
CA HIS A 264 -18.10 -34.11 -9.58
C HIS A 264 -18.43 -35.61 -9.46
N ASP A 265 -19.19 -36.12 -10.42
CA ASP A 265 -19.30 -37.57 -10.64
C ASP A 265 -18.10 -38.07 -11.47
N PRO A 266 -17.71 -39.36 -11.33
CA PRO A 266 -16.62 -39.95 -12.11
C PRO A 266 -16.86 -39.78 -13.61
N GLY A 267 -15.82 -39.36 -14.35
CA GLY A 267 -15.88 -39.18 -15.80
C GLY A 267 -16.42 -37.83 -16.30
N SER A 268 -16.78 -36.89 -15.41
CA SER A 268 -17.24 -35.54 -15.79
C SER A 268 -16.14 -34.59 -16.29
N LEU A 269 -14.88 -34.86 -15.92
CA LEU A 269 -13.69 -34.33 -16.58
C LEU A 269 -12.92 -35.49 -17.20
N ALA A 270 -12.29 -35.25 -18.35
CA ALA A 270 -11.28 -36.16 -18.89
C ALA A 270 -10.27 -36.45 -17.75
N PHE A 271 -10.22 -37.70 -17.28
CA PHE A 271 -9.36 -38.22 -16.20
C PHE A 271 -9.82 -38.09 -14.72
N SER A 272 -11.06 -37.69 -14.40
CA SER A 272 -11.59 -37.86 -13.03
C SER A 272 -12.10 -39.29 -12.81
N GLN A 273 -11.28 -40.15 -12.18
CA GLN A 273 -11.64 -41.53 -11.82
C GLN A 273 -12.18 -41.68 -10.38
N LEU A 274 -12.17 -40.61 -9.59
CA LEU A 274 -12.64 -40.59 -8.20
C LEU A 274 -13.83 -39.63 -8.03
N ARG A 275 -14.80 -40.04 -7.22
CA ARG A 275 -15.95 -39.21 -6.83
C ARG A 275 -15.48 -38.13 -5.84
N GLU A 276 -15.81 -36.87 -6.13
CA GLU A 276 -15.55 -35.74 -5.22
C GLU A 276 -16.87 -35.14 -4.71
N ALA A 277 -17.05 -35.16 -3.38
CA ALA A 277 -18.21 -34.57 -2.72
C ALA A 277 -18.09 -33.03 -2.68
N GLY A 278 -19.12 -32.33 -3.18
CA GLY A 278 -19.15 -30.85 -3.18
C GLY A 278 -19.37 -30.24 -1.80
N ILE A 279 -19.10 -28.94 -1.66
CA ILE A 279 -19.30 -28.18 -0.41
C ILE A 279 -20.76 -28.28 0.08
N LEU A 280 -21.74 -28.34 -0.83
CA LEU A 280 -23.15 -28.54 -0.49
C LEU A 280 -23.41 -29.88 0.23
N GLU A 281 -22.74 -30.95 -0.23
CA GLU A 281 -22.87 -32.29 0.35
C GLU A 281 -22.20 -32.36 1.73
N GLN A 282 -21.03 -31.73 1.84
CA GLN A 282 -20.26 -31.67 3.09
C GLN A 282 -20.90 -30.76 4.15
N SER A 283 -21.75 -29.80 3.76
CA SER A 283 -22.37 -28.81 4.65
C SER A 283 -23.83 -29.13 4.99
N ARG A 284 -24.25 -30.39 4.83
CA ARG A 284 -25.63 -30.84 5.04
C ARG A 284 -26.11 -30.55 6.46
N GLY A 285 -27.32 -29.99 6.59
CA GLY A 285 -27.89 -29.57 7.87
C GLY A 285 -27.20 -28.35 8.50
N GLY A 286 -26.38 -27.63 7.71
CA GLY A 286 -25.56 -26.51 8.17
C GLY A 286 -25.81 -25.20 7.42
N THR A 287 -24.86 -24.28 7.49
CA THR A 287 -24.93 -22.95 6.84
C THR A 287 -23.67 -22.66 6.04
N ILE A 288 -23.86 -22.28 4.78
CA ILE A 288 -22.79 -21.78 3.90
C ILE A 288 -22.91 -20.26 3.77
N VAL A 289 -21.83 -19.57 4.07
CA VAL A 289 -21.69 -18.12 3.87
C VAL A 289 -20.87 -17.87 2.61
N LEU A 290 -21.47 -17.24 1.61
CA LEU A 290 -20.79 -16.81 0.38
C LEU A 290 -20.34 -15.36 0.55
N TYR A 291 -19.03 -15.17 0.74
CA TYR A 291 -18.40 -13.86 0.93
C TYR A 291 -17.97 -13.27 -0.41
N HIS A 292 -18.22 -11.97 -0.62
CA HIS A 292 -18.10 -11.28 -1.91
C HIS A 292 -19.05 -11.84 -2.98
N ALA A 293 -20.33 -11.99 -2.61
CA ALA A 293 -21.36 -12.50 -3.52
C ALA A 293 -21.53 -11.66 -4.80
N GLU A 294 -21.08 -10.40 -4.81
CA GLU A 294 -21.05 -9.51 -5.98
C GLU A 294 -20.17 -10.04 -7.12
N VAL A 295 -19.28 -11.00 -6.86
CA VAL A 295 -18.37 -11.58 -7.86
C VAL A 295 -19.01 -12.77 -8.61
N LEU A 296 -20.19 -13.24 -8.18
CA LEU A 296 -20.87 -14.36 -8.83
C LEU A 296 -21.24 -14.03 -10.28
N ASP A 297 -20.86 -14.90 -11.22
CA ASP A 297 -21.30 -14.81 -12.60
C ASP A 297 -22.80 -15.15 -12.75
N ASP A 298 -23.39 -14.78 -13.90
CA ASP A 298 -24.82 -14.98 -14.14
C ASP A 298 -25.20 -16.47 -14.16
N PHE A 299 -24.30 -17.33 -14.66
CA PHE A 299 -24.50 -18.78 -14.72
C PHE A 299 -24.66 -19.39 -13.32
N MET A 300 -23.72 -19.10 -12.41
CA MET A 300 -23.79 -19.58 -11.03
C MET A 300 -24.97 -18.97 -10.27
N ARG A 301 -25.31 -17.69 -10.54
CA ARG A 301 -26.51 -17.05 -9.97
C ARG A 301 -27.78 -17.78 -10.39
N GLN A 302 -27.96 -18.13 -11.66
CA GLN A 302 -29.14 -18.87 -12.11
C GLN A 302 -29.17 -20.29 -11.54
N LYS A 303 -28.02 -20.98 -11.50
CA LYS A 303 -27.91 -22.35 -10.98
C LYS A 303 -28.24 -22.43 -9.49
N LEU A 304 -27.70 -21.52 -8.67
CA LEU A 304 -28.00 -21.44 -7.24
C LEU A 304 -29.49 -21.14 -7.00
N LEU A 305 -30.08 -20.21 -7.75
CA LEU A 305 -31.51 -19.90 -7.64
C LEU A 305 -32.37 -21.13 -7.90
N ARG A 306 -32.05 -21.88 -8.95
CA ARG A 306 -32.74 -23.11 -9.32
C ARG A 306 -32.62 -24.16 -8.23
N THR A 307 -31.41 -24.38 -7.70
CA THR A 307 -31.19 -25.33 -6.60
C THR A 307 -31.98 -24.97 -5.34
N ILE A 308 -32.02 -23.68 -4.97
CA ILE A 308 -32.76 -23.22 -3.80
C ILE A 308 -34.27 -23.40 -4.00
N LYS A 309 -34.81 -23.05 -5.19
CA LYS A 309 -36.24 -23.19 -5.49
C LYS A 309 -36.71 -24.65 -5.62
N GLU A 310 -35.92 -25.51 -6.28
CA GLU A 310 -36.27 -26.91 -6.51
C GLU A 310 -35.97 -27.82 -5.30
N GLY A 311 -35.23 -27.34 -4.30
CA GLY A 311 -34.84 -28.10 -3.12
C GLY A 311 -33.93 -29.31 -3.42
N ASN A 312 -33.36 -29.38 -4.62
CA ASN A 312 -32.52 -30.48 -5.08
C ASN A 312 -31.45 -29.98 -6.07
N TYR A 313 -30.37 -30.75 -6.24
CA TYR A 313 -29.31 -30.46 -7.20
C TYR A 313 -28.68 -31.74 -7.77
N TYR A 314 -27.86 -31.57 -8.81
CA TYR A 314 -27.06 -32.63 -9.42
C TYR A 314 -25.57 -32.28 -9.33
N ARG A 315 -24.71 -33.30 -9.23
CA ARG A 315 -23.26 -33.12 -9.39
C ARG A 315 -22.95 -32.72 -10.84
N VAL A 316 -21.80 -32.09 -11.05
CA VAL A 316 -21.35 -31.73 -12.39
C VAL A 316 -21.10 -33.02 -13.20
N GLY A 317 -21.78 -33.15 -14.34
CA GLY A 317 -21.77 -34.37 -15.18
C GLY A 317 -22.54 -35.57 -14.61
N GLY A 318 -23.15 -35.42 -13.43
CA GLY A 318 -23.86 -36.48 -12.73
C GLY A 318 -25.35 -36.57 -13.06
N LYS A 319 -25.91 -37.77 -12.97
CA LYS A 319 -27.37 -38.00 -13.15
C LYS A 319 -28.13 -38.22 -11.84
N THR A 320 -27.42 -38.32 -10.71
CA THR A 320 -28.05 -38.57 -9.41
C THR A 320 -28.60 -37.28 -8.80
N LYS A 321 -29.90 -37.26 -8.48
CA LYS A 321 -30.56 -36.15 -7.80
C LYS A 321 -30.26 -36.18 -6.30
N LEU A 322 -29.74 -35.09 -5.76
CA LEU A 322 -29.39 -34.93 -4.34
C LEU A 322 -30.31 -33.89 -3.68
N SER A 323 -30.70 -34.13 -2.43
CA SER A 323 -31.54 -33.20 -1.66
C SER A 323 -30.74 -32.01 -1.14
N PHE A 324 -31.27 -30.80 -1.34
CA PHE A 324 -30.70 -29.57 -0.80
C PHE A 324 -31.19 -29.34 0.63
N SER A 325 -30.27 -29.36 1.59
CA SER A 325 -30.56 -29.16 3.02
C SER A 325 -29.49 -28.28 3.69
N VAL A 326 -29.18 -27.14 3.05
CA VAL A 326 -28.18 -26.18 3.52
C VAL A 326 -28.76 -24.78 3.50
N ARG A 327 -28.45 -23.96 4.52
CA ARG A 327 -28.81 -22.55 4.54
C ARG A 327 -27.75 -21.71 3.85
N PHE A 328 -28.16 -20.73 3.03
CA PHE A 328 -27.23 -19.76 2.45
C PHE A 328 -27.29 -18.39 3.14
N ILE A 329 -26.13 -17.78 3.35
CA ILE A 329 -25.99 -16.37 3.70
C ILE A 329 -25.04 -15.73 2.69
N PHE A 330 -25.50 -14.70 2.01
CA PHE A 330 -24.71 -13.93 1.05
C PHE A 330 -24.17 -12.68 1.73
N ILE A 331 -22.89 -12.39 1.56
CA ILE A 331 -22.29 -11.17 2.09
C ILE A 331 -21.74 -10.34 0.93
N CYS A 332 -22.19 -9.09 0.84
CA CYS A 332 -21.89 -8.15 -0.24
C CYS A 332 -21.15 -6.91 0.27
N GLY A 333 -20.13 -6.46 -0.46
CA GLY A 333 -19.51 -5.16 -0.22
C GLY A 333 -20.44 -4.00 -0.61
N SER A 334 -20.46 -2.93 0.19
CA SER A 334 -21.09 -1.66 -0.22
C SER A 334 -20.10 -0.86 -1.07
N ALA A 335 -20.41 -0.61 -2.34
CA ALA A 335 -19.87 0.56 -3.03
C ALA A 335 -20.47 1.82 -2.37
N GLY A 336 -19.82 2.97 -2.46
CA GLY A 336 -20.18 4.19 -1.71
C GLY A 336 -21.57 4.78 -1.96
N ASN A 337 -22.45 4.12 -2.72
CA ASN A 337 -23.84 4.48 -2.93
C ASN A 337 -24.75 3.23 -2.73
N PRO A 338 -25.81 3.29 -1.89
CA PRO A 338 -26.71 2.15 -1.63
C PRO A 338 -27.42 1.61 -2.88
N GLU A 339 -27.67 2.49 -3.86
CA GLU A 339 -28.36 2.19 -5.13
C GLU A 339 -27.47 1.44 -6.15
N ASP A 340 -26.14 1.43 -5.94
CA ASP A 340 -25.18 0.69 -6.78
C ASP A 340 -24.97 -0.77 -6.33
N ASN A 341 -25.67 -1.22 -5.29
CA ASN A 341 -25.59 -2.60 -4.80
C ASN A 341 -26.31 -3.58 -5.74
N LYS A 342 -25.71 -3.82 -6.92
CA LYS A 342 -26.09 -4.84 -7.91
C LYS A 342 -25.83 -6.28 -7.43
N CYS A 343 -25.74 -6.50 -6.12
CA CYS A 343 -25.37 -7.80 -5.59
C CYS A 343 -26.47 -8.83 -5.87
N VAL A 344 -27.75 -8.42 -5.90
CA VAL A 344 -28.87 -9.26 -6.35
C VAL A 344 -30.06 -8.43 -6.86
N VAL A 345 -30.01 -7.90 -8.10
CA VAL A 345 -31.13 -7.13 -8.67
C VAL A 345 -31.45 -7.62 -10.07
N GLY A 346 -32.22 -8.70 -10.15
CA GLY A 346 -32.77 -9.16 -11.43
C GLY A 346 -33.47 -10.52 -11.35
N GLY A 347 -34.75 -10.54 -11.75
CA GLY A 347 -35.54 -11.75 -11.92
C GLY A 347 -35.91 -12.44 -10.61
N GLY A 348 -36.04 -13.78 -10.63
CA GLY A 348 -36.61 -14.56 -9.53
C GLY A 348 -35.81 -14.60 -8.21
N TRP A 349 -34.68 -13.87 -8.11
CA TRP A 349 -33.98 -13.62 -6.85
C TRP A 349 -34.61 -12.49 -6.03
N GLN A 350 -35.25 -11.53 -6.68
CA GLN A 350 -35.90 -10.41 -5.99
C GLN A 350 -37.00 -10.93 -5.06
N ASP A 351 -37.89 -11.78 -5.58
CA ASP A 351 -38.94 -12.46 -4.80
C ASP A 351 -38.40 -13.29 -3.63
N LEU A 352 -37.18 -13.82 -3.74
CA LEU A 352 -36.56 -14.66 -2.71
C LEU A 352 -35.96 -13.84 -1.58
N LEU A 353 -35.61 -12.57 -1.83
CA LEU A 353 -34.75 -11.76 -0.97
C LEU A 353 -35.35 -10.42 -0.51
N GLU A 354 -36.50 -10.00 -1.04
CA GLU A 354 -37.08 -8.65 -0.87
C GLU A 354 -37.12 -8.14 0.59
N ASP A 355 -37.42 -9.02 1.56
CA ASP A 355 -37.47 -8.68 3.00
C ASP A 355 -36.29 -9.20 3.84
N ARG A 356 -35.24 -9.71 3.19
CA ARG A 356 -34.15 -10.51 3.79
C ARG A 356 -32.77 -9.90 3.62
N ILE A 357 -32.74 -8.58 3.41
CA ILE A 357 -31.52 -7.79 3.28
C ILE A 357 -31.25 -7.08 4.61
N MET A 358 -30.04 -7.29 5.15
CA MET A 358 -29.52 -6.59 6.32
C MET A 358 -28.42 -5.63 5.88
N THR A 359 -28.54 -4.36 6.23
CA THR A 359 -27.45 -3.40 6.01
C THR A 359 -26.70 -3.17 7.31
N MET A 360 -25.40 -3.44 7.29
CA MET A 360 -24.48 -3.18 8.38
C MET A 360 -23.98 -1.73 8.27
N PRO A 361 -24.35 -0.85 9.22
CA PRO A 361 -23.91 0.54 9.18
C PRO A 361 -22.39 0.62 9.35
N PRO A 362 -21.71 1.56 8.68
CA PRO A 362 -20.29 1.83 8.91
C PRO A 362 -20.07 2.57 10.24
N LEU A 363 -18.89 2.41 10.83
CA LEU A 363 -18.51 2.94 12.14
C LEU A 363 -18.61 4.48 12.21
N ARG A 364 -18.44 5.17 11.06
CA ARG A 364 -18.63 6.63 10.97
C ARG A 364 -20.06 7.11 11.25
N GLU A 365 -21.07 6.27 11.06
CA GLU A 365 -22.47 6.59 11.35
C GLU A 365 -22.82 6.38 12.83
N HIS A 366 -22.00 5.60 13.55
CA HIS A 366 -22.21 5.27 14.95
C HIS A 366 -20.94 5.49 15.80
N LYS A 367 -20.25 6.62 15.59
CA LYS A 367 -19.04 7.01 16.32
C LYS A 367 -19.21 7.07 17.85
N ARG A 368 -20.45 7.18 18.35
CA ARG A 368 -20.76 7.16 19.79
C ARG A 368 -20.37 5.86 20.48
N ASP A 369 -20.22 4.77 19.73
CA ASP A 369 -19.85 3.47 20.29
C ASP A 369 -18.33 3.27 20.40
N ILE A 370 -17.53 4.15 19.79
CA ILE A 370 -16.06 4.06 19.79
C ILE A 370 -15.47 3.99 21.22
N PRO A 371 -15.87 4.83 22.20
CA PRO A 371 -15.30 4.75 23.55
C PRO A 371 -15.48 3.36 24.18
N ARG A 372 -16.67 2.78 24.05
CA ARG A 372 -16.98 1.44 24.57
C ARG A 372 -16.20 0.33 23.85
N LEU A 373 -16.06 0.45 22.53
CA LEU A 373 -15.24 -0.48 21.74
C LEU A 373 -13.77 -0.42 22.16
N VAL A 374 -13.26 0.77 22.43
CA VAL A 374 -11.88 0.97 22.90
C VAL A 374 -11.68 0.32 24.26
N GLU A 375 -12.60 0.50 25.21
CA GLU A 375 -12.55 -0.14 26.54
C GLU A 375 -12.50 -1.67 26.42
N TYR A 376 -13.37 -2.25 25.57
CA TYR A 376 -13.38 -3.69 25.32
C TYR A 376 -12.05 -4.19 24.73
N TYR A 377 -11.55 -3.57 23.67
CA TYR A 377 -10.28 -3.98 23.05
C TYR A 377 -9.08 -3.77 23.98
N LEU A 378 -9.10 -2.71 24.79
CA LEU A 378 -8.05 -2.44 25.77
C LEU A 378 -8.01 -3.53 26.84
N ALA A 379 -9.16 -3.93 27.39
CA ALA A 379 -9.25 -5.03 28.34
C ALA A 379 -8.75 -6.35 27.72
N TYR A 380 -9.20 -6.66 26.51
CA TYR A 380 -8.81 -7.86 25.77
C TYR A 380 -7.29 -7.92 25.53
N TYR A 381 -6.70 -6.85 25.00
CA TYR A 381 -5.27 -6.83 24.66
C TYR A 381 -4.35 -6.68 25.87
N ASN A 382 -4.82 -6.07 26.97
CA ASN A 382 -4.10 -6.12 28.24
C ASN A 382 -3.96 -7.57 28.74
N GLN A 383 -5.03 -8.36 28.64
CA GLN A 383 -5.01 -9.78 29.01
C GLN A 383 -4.12 -10.60 28.06
N GLU A 384 -4.24 -10.39 26.74
CA GLU A 384 -3.48 -11.12 25.73
C GLU A 384 -1.96 -10.85 25.84
N TYR A 385 -1.56 -9.59 26.00
CA TYR A 385 -0.14 -9.20 26.00
C TYR A 385 0.46 -9.02 27.39
N SER A 386 -0.27 -9.37 28.45
CA SER A 386 0.16 -9.16 29.84
C SER A 386 0.62 -7.72 30.10
N ARG A 387 -0.17 -6.75 29.62
CA ARG A 387 0.06 -5.31 29.79
C ARG A 387 -0.90 -4.74 30.85
N ASN A 388 -0.53 -3.61 31.43
CA ASN A 388 -1.33 -2.90 32.44
C ASN A 388 -1.62 -1.45 32.01
N VAL A 389 -2.30 -1.30 30.87
CA VAL A 389 -2.77 0.01 30.40
C VAL A 389 -4.13 0.27 31.04
N GLN A 390 -4.27 1.32 31.85
CA GLN A 390 -5.51 1.58 32.60
C GLN A 390 -6.50 2.48 31.87
N SER A 391 -6.02 3.40 31.03
CA SER A 391 -6.89 4.37 30.36
C SER A 391 -6.40 4.78 28.97
N ILE A 392 -7.28 5.47 28.25
CA ILE A 392 -6.96 6.20 27.03
C ILE A 392 -7.04 7.71 27.29
N GLY A 393 -6.00 8.44 26.91
CA GLY A 393 -5.96 9.89 27.09
C GLY A 393 -7.07 10.59 26.32
N LYS A 394 -7.65 11.65 26.90
CA LYS A 394 -8.78 12.40 26.29
C LYS A 394 -8.48 12.89 24.86
N LYS A 395 -7.24 13.32 24.60
CA LYS A 395 -6.80 13.72 23.24
C LYS A 395 -6.75 12.53 22.29
N ALA A 396 -6.30 11.38 22.78
CA ALA A 396 -6.21 10.15 22.01
C ALA A 396 -7.62 9.65 21.64
N LEU A 397 -8.55 9.65 22.59
CA LEU A 397 -9.96 9.39 22.33
C LEU A 397 -10.55 10.40 21.32
N GLY A 398 -10.22 11.68 21.44
CA GLY A 398 -10.63 12.72 20.48
C GLY A 398 -10.13 12.44 19.06
N VAL A 399 -8.92 11.92 18.88
CA VAL A 399 -8.40 11.49 17.57
C VAL A 399 -9.22 10.31 17.02
N LEU A 400 -9.52 9.31 17.84
CA LEU A 400 -10.34 8.16 17.43
C LEU A 400 -11.76 8.58 17.02
N MET A 401 -12.35 9.51 17.76
CA MET A 401 -13.70 10.03 17.49
C MET A 401 -13.76 10.89 16.22
N ASN A 402 -12.69 11.61 15.88
CA ASN A 402 -12.67 12.46 14.69
C ASN A 402 -12.32 11.71 13.40
N TYR A 403 -11.82 10.48 13.50
CA TYR A 403 -11.48 9.66 12.34
C TYR A 403 -12.70 8.96 11.74
N ASP A 404 -12.73 8.76 10.41
CA ASP A 404 -13.89 8.20 9.68
C ASP A 404 -13.87 6.68 9.55
N TRP A 405 -12.79 6.01 9.98
CA TRP A 405 -12.67 4.55 10.04
C TRP A 405 -13.06 3.84 8.73
N PRO A 406 -12.34 4.07 7.62
CA PRO A 406 -12.59 3.38 6.36
C PRO A 406 -12.48 1.84 6.46
N GLY A 407 -11.68 1.31 7.41
CA GLY A 407 -11.65 -0.12 7.73
C GLY A 407 -12.54 -0.53 8.91
N ASN A 408 -13.45 0.36 9.34
CA ASN A 408 -14.45 0.17 10.38
C ASN A 408 -13.85 -0.45 11.67
N MET A 409 -14.52 -1.44 12.26
CA MET A 409 -14.11 -2.05 13.53
C MET A 409 -12.81 -2.84 13.40
N THR A 410 -12.49 -3.39 12.23
CA THR A 410 -11.22 -4.09 11.99
C THR A 410 -10.03 -3.14 12.09
N GLU A 411 -10.14 -1.95 11.50
CA GLU A 411 -9.10 -0.92 11.62
C GLU A 411 -8.99 -0.41 13.07
N LEU A 412 -10.13 -0.13 13.73
CA LEU A 412 -10.15 0.29 15.13
C LEU A 412 -9.44 -0.72 16.03
N ARG A 413 -9.80 -2.00 15.92
CA ARG A 413 -9.17 -3.09 16.67
C ARG A 413 -7.65 -3.08 16.50
N ASN A 414 -7.16 -3.01 15.26
CA ASN A 414 -5.72 -3.01 14.96
C ASN A 414 -5.02 -1.73 15.47
N VAL A 415 -5.70 -0.58 15.46
CA VAL A 415 -5.18 0.66 16.05
C VAL A 415 -5.03 0.52 17.56
N ILE A 416 -6.04 -0.03 18.26
CA ILE A 416 -6.00 -0.20 19.71
C ILE A 416 -4.99 -1.28 20.13
N GLN A 417 -4.95 -2.42 19.44
CA GLN A 417 -3.93 -3.45 19.64
C GLN A 417 -2.52 -2.87 19.64
N ARG A 418 -2.20 -2.08 18.60
CA ARG A 418 -0.91 -1.39 18.49
C ARG A 418 -0.72 -0.37 19.60
N ALA A 419 -1.74 0.44 19.89
CA ALA A 419 -1.65 1.43 20.96
C ALA A 419 -1.33 0.79 22.32
N VAL A 420 -1.93 -0.37 22.65
CA VAL A 420 -1.65 -1.14 23.87
C VAL A 420 -0.22 -1.69 23.88
N LEU A 421 0.25 -2.25 22.77
CA LEU A 421 1.63 -2.74 22.64
C LEU A 421 2.66 -1.62 22.78
N LEU A 422 2.30 -0.43 22.31
CA LEU A 422 3.16 0.74 22.28
C LEU A 422 3.12 1.49 23.65
N ALA A 423 2.02 1.47 24.39
CA ALA A 423 1.86 2.24 25.63
C ALA A 423 2.98 1.98 26.66
N GLU A 424 3.53 3.05 27.23
CA GLU A 424 4.53 3.01 28.30
C GLU A 424 3.79 3.33 29.61
N GLU A 425 3.27 2.26 30.22
CA GLU A 425 2.57 2.18 31.53
C GLU A 425 1.48 3.23 31.85
N GLY A 426 0.27 2.74 32.14
CA GLY A 426 -0.84 3.54 32.69
C GLY A 426 -1.83 4.11 31.66
N GLU A 427 -1.38 4.77 30.59
CA GLU A 427 -2.30 5.46 29.65
C GLU A 427 -1.84 5.48 28.18
N ILE A 428 -2.79 5.31 27.24
CA ILE A 428 -2.56 5.52 25.80
C ILE A 428 -2.61 7.01 25.44
N LEU A 429 -1.49 7.55 24.95
CA LEU A 429 -1.38 8.94 24.52
C LEU A 429 -1.73 9.14 23.03
N SER A 430 -2.10 10.37 22.65
CA SER A 430 -2.52 10.70 21.28
C SER A 430 -1.47 10.39 20.20
N GLU A 431 -0.20 10.51 20.54
CA GLU A 431 0.95 10.25 19.67
C GLU A 431 1.11 8.77 19.32
N GLN A 432 0.43 7.90 20.07
CA GLN A 432 0.50 6.45 19.98
C GLN A 432 -0.65 5.88 19.14
N ILE A 433 -1.62 6.73 18.77
CA ILE A 433 -2.75 6.37 17.91
C ILE A 433 -2.35 6.58 16.46
N LEU A 434 -2.05 5.47 15.79
CA LEU A 434 -1.57 5.43 14.42
C LEU A 434 -2.72 5.14 13.44
N VAL A 435 -3.51 6.18 13.12
CA VAL A 435 -4.62 6.14 12.15
C VAL A 435 -4.18 6.57 10.74
N GLY A 436 -4.81 6.03 9.70
CA GLY A 436 -4.56 6.37 8.30
C GLY A 436 -4.40 5.16 7.38
N LEU A 437 -5.06 5.22 6.22
CA LEU A 437 -4.89 4.23 5.14
C LEU A 437 -3.42 4.14 4.70
N PRO A 438 -2.92 2.96 4.30
CA PRO A 438 -1.60 2.84 3.70
C PRO A 438 -1.49 3.81 2.52
N HIS A 439 -0.38 4.53 2.42
CA HIS A 439 -0.07 5.26 1.20
C HIS A 439 0.04 4.19 0.10
N PRO A 440 -0.76 4.25 -0.99
CA PRO A 440 -0.61 3.30 -2.05
C PRO A 440 0.79 3.49 -2.61
N GLU A 441 1.68 2.51 -2.39
CA GLU A 441 3.02 2.50 -2.99
C GLU A 441 2.84 2.68 -4.50
N GLY A 442 3.23 3.84 -5.01
CA GLY A 442 3.02 4.17 -6.40
C GLY A 442 3.94 3.31 -7.27
N LYS A 443 3.41 2.76 -8.38
CA LYS A 443 4.20 2.10 -9.44
C LYS A 443 5.34 2.97 -10.03
N ARG A 444 5.50 4.24 -9.59
CA ARG A 444 6.43 5.25 -10.13
C ARG A 444 7.42 5.81 -9.10
N GLU A 445 7.58 5.16 -7.95
CA GLU A 445 8.58 5.52 -6.95
C GLU A 445 9.80 4.60 -7.05
N TYR A 446 11.02 5.16 -6.96
CA TYR A 446 12.26 4.37 -6.93
C TYR A 446 13.02 4.58 -5.62
N ASN A 447 13.16 3.52 -4.83
CA ASN A 447 13.90 3.57 -3.56
C ASN A 447 15.42 3.61 -3.78
N LEU A 448 16.04 4.74 -3.46
CA LEU A 448 17.48 4.98 -3.54
C LEU A 448 18.30 4.14 -2.57
N LEU A 449 17.73 3.69 -1.44
CA LEU A 449 18.43 2.83 -0.48
C LEU A 449 18.73 1.43 -1.05
N ARG A 450 18.19 1.09 -2.21
CA ARG A 450 18.59 -0.13 -2.95
C ARG A 450 20.03 -0.04 -3.46
N TRP A 451 20.57 1.16 -3.65
CA TRP A 451 21.98 1.33 -4.01
C TRP A 451 22.86 1.25 -2.77
N PRO A 452 23.84 0.32 -2.72
CA PRO A 452 24.64 0.06 -1.52
C PRO A 452 25.46 1.29 -1.10
N PHE A 453 25.94 2.09 -2.04
CA PHE A 453 26.62 3.34 -1.77
C PHE A 453 25.74 4.33 -0.98
N VAL A 454 24.51 4.55 -1.44
CA VAL A 454 23.57 5.48 -0.81
C VAL A 454 23.15 4.96 0.56
N ARG A 455 22.84 3.66 0.66
CA ARG A 455 22.53 2.99 1.93
C ARG A 455 23.66 3.18 2.95
N ASN A 456 24.91 2.96 2.54
CA ASN A 456 26.07 3.12 3.40
C ASN A 456 26.26 4.56 3.88
N ILE A 457 26.00 5.57 3.02
CA ILE A 457 26.06 6.98 3.44
C ILE A 457 25.03 7.25 4.55
N PHE A 458 23.76 6.88 4.35
CA PHE A 458 22.70 7.13 5.32
C PHE A 458 22.86 6.34 6.63
N ASN A 459 23.40 5.11 6.55
CA ASN A 459 23.69 4.28 7.72
C ASN A 459 24.97 4.68 8.46
N SER A 460 25.87 5.43 7.82
CA SER A 460 27.11 5.87 8.45
C SER A 460 26.86 6.80 9.65
N ARG A 461 27.75 6.74 10.64
CA ARG A 461 27.78 7.73 11.74
C ARG A 461 28.19 9.14 11.26
N LEU A 462 28.81 9.22 10.08
CA LEU A 462 29.27 10.47 9.47
C LEU A 462 28.09 11.32 8.97
N PHE A 463 27.04 10.74 8.41
CA PHE A 463 25.86 11.50 8.01
C PHE A 463 24.90 11.69 9.20
N PRO A 464 24.34 12.89 9.47
CA PRO A 464 24.59 14.18 8.83
C PRO A 464 25.71 15.01 9.51
N VAL A 465 26.46 14.43 10.45
CA VAL A 465 27.47 15.15 11.29
C VAL A 465 28.59 15.79 10.46
N LEU A 466 29.25 15.04 9.58
CA LEU A 466 30.38 15.51 8.77
C LEU A 466 29.95 16.64 7.81
N PRO A 467 28.91 16.50 6.96
CA PRO A 467 28.42 17.60 6.14
C PRO A 467 28.07 18.85 6.96
N ARG A 468 27.44 18.66 8.14
CA ARG A 468 27.11 19.76 9.04
C ARG A 468 28.36 20.51 9.52
N ILE A 469 29.43 19.79 9.90
CA ILE A 469 30.69 20.43 10.34
C ILE A 469 31.33 21.22 9.19
N LEU A 470 31.44 20.62 8.00
CA LEU A 470 32.03 21.28 6.83
C LEU A 470 31.28 22.57 6.46
N ILE A 471 29.95 22.49 6.38
CA ILE A 471 29.10 23.66 6.10
C ILE A 471 29.19 24.69 7.23
N SER A 472 29.33 24.26 8.48
CA SER A 472 29.46 25.17 9.63
C SER A 472 30.75 25.98 9.57
N ILE A 473 31.89 25.38 9.18
CA ILE A 473 33.16 26.10 9.04
C ILE A 473 33.04 27.23 8.03
N VAL A 474 32.51 26.93 6.84
CA VAL A 474 32.29 27.93 5.77
C VAL A 474 31.28 29.00 6.22
N PHE A 475 30.20 28.59 6.88
CA PHE A 475 29.16 29.48 7.37
C PHE A 475 29.68 30.47 8.42
N PHE A 476 30.44 30.01 9.42
CA PHE A 476 31.00 30.89 10.45
C PHE A 476 32.07 31.81 9.89
N ALA A 477 32.89 31.35 8.94
CA ALA A 477 33.81 32.22 8.21
C ALA A 477 33.07 33.33 7.44
N GLY A 478 31.98 32.98 6.76
CA GLY A 478 31.10 33.95 6.10
C GLY A 478 30.46 34.94 7.08
N LEU A 479 30.01 34.47 8.24
CA LEU A 479 29.45 35.33 9.28
C LEU A 479 30.48 36.33 9.82
N LEU A 480 31.73 35.90 10.05
CA LEU A 480 32.82 36.81 10.43
C LEU A 480 33.10 37.83 9.32
N ALA A 481 33.12 37.39 8.06
CA ALA A 481 33.32 38.29 6.92
C ALA A 481 32.22 39.35 6.77
N LEU A 482 30.97 39.06 7.19
CA LEU A 482 29.90 40.07 7.20
C LEU A 482 30.19 41.23 8.17
N PHE A 483 30.83 40.98 9.31
CA PHE A 483 31.13 42.03 10.31
C PHE A 483 32.49 42.72 10.08
N PHE A 484 33.49 41.94 9.68
CA PHE A 484 34.88 42.40 9.56
C PHE A 484 35.33 42.68 8.12
N GLY A 485 34.53 42.33 7.12
CA GLY A 485 34.83 42.60 5.71
C GLY A 485 34.66 44.08 5.31
N PRO A 486 35.07 44.44 4.07
CA PRO A 486 34.91 45.78 3.52
C PRO A 486 33.47 46.26 3.59
N ARG A 487 33.29 47.54 3.92
CA ARG A 487 31.97 48.17 4.13
C ARG A 487 31.55 49.08 2.98
N ASP A 488 32.52 49.74 2.36
CA ASP A 488 32.26 50.77 1.34
C ASP A 488 31.94 50.15 -0.03
N ASP A 489 32.26 48.87 -0.24
CA ASP A 489 31.97 48.13 -1.46
C ASP A 489 31.31 46.77 -1.12
N PRO A 490 29.97 46.68 -1.17
CA PRO A 490 29.22 45.45 -0.88
C PRO A 490 29.63 44.26 -1.75
N GLU A 491 30.05 44.52 -2.99
CA GLU A 491 30.44 43.48 -3.93
C GLU A 491 31.77 42.81 -3.56
N ARG A 492 32.61 43.51 -2.78
CA ARG A 492 33.87 42.97 -2.25
C ARG A 492 33.71 42.27 -0.91
N ASN A 493 32.53 42.31 -0.31
CA ASN A 493 32.29 41.61 0.94
C ASN A 493 32.02 40.12 0.68
N ILE A 494 33.00 39.27 0.99
CA ILE A 494 32.90 37.80 0.82
C ILE A 494 31.67 37.25 1.55
N GLY A 495 31.30 37.80 2.70
CA GLY A 495 30.14 37.38 3.47
C GLY A 495 28.81 37.58 2.73
N LEU A 496 28.65 38.70 2.02
CA LEU A 496 27.47 38.97 1.20
C LEU A 496 27.40 38.05 -0.02
N VAL A 497 28.52 37.85 -0.72
CA VAL A 497 28.61 36.92 -1.86
C VAL A 497 28.29 35.49 -1.43
N LEU A 498 28.86 35.03 -0.32
CA LEU A 498 28.61 33.68 0.20
C LEU A 498 27.14 33.51 0.63
N SER A 499 26.53 34.51 1.26
CA SER A 499 25.16 34.40 1.77
C SER A 499 24.12 34.51 0.65
N TRP A 500 24.21 35.55 -0.18
CA TRP A 500 23.18 35.91 -1.16
C TRP A 500 23.45 35.39 -2.57
N SER A 501 24.71 35.39 -3.02
CA SER A 501 25.04 34.93 -4.38
C SER A 501 25.20 33.41 -4.46
N ILE A 502 25.64 32.73 -3.39
CA ILE A 502 25.90 31.29 -3.40
C ILE A 502 24.93 30.53 -2.49
N GLY A 503 24.90 30.88 -1.20
CA GLY A 503 24.21 30.11 -0.16
C GLY A 503 22.71 30.03 -0.38
N TRP A 504 22.05 31.18 -0.53
CA TRP A 504 20.60 31.24 -0.69
C TRP A 504 20.07 30.58 -1.96
N PRO A 505 20.65 30.83 -3.17
CA PRO A 505 20.24 30.12 -4.38
C PRO A 505 20.44 28.61 -4.25
N LEU A 506 21.63 28.16 -3.82
CA LEU A 506 21.93 26.72 -3.68
C LEU A 506 20.97 26.02 -2.72
N MET A 507 20.63 26.70 -1.63
CA MET A 507 19.67 26.22 -0.64
C MET A 507 18.27 26.01 -1.29
N LEU A 508 17.76 27.00 -2.03
CA LEU A 508 16.46 26.89 -2.73
C LEU A 508 16.46 25.83 -3.83
N PHE A 509 17.50 25.78 -4.68
CA PHE A 509 17.66 24.74 -5.71
C PHE A 509 17.63 23.35 -5.10
N SER A 510 18.33 23.16 -3.98
CA SER A 510 18.37 21.89 -3.29
C SER A 510 17.04 21.48 -2.68
N PHE A 511 16.12 22.39 -2.34
CA PHE A 511 14.82 22.01 -1.79
C PHE A 511 13.95 21.30 -2.81
N PHE A 512 14.03 21.73 -4.07
CA PHE A 512 13.33 21.08 -5.16
C PHE A 512 13.83 19.64 -5.40
N PHE A 513 15.14 19.38 -5.28
CA PHE A 513 15.68 18.04 -5.54
C PHE A 513 15.75 17.14 -4.30
N LEU A 514 16.23 17.67 -3.19
CA LEU A 514 16.64 16.91 -1.99
C LEU A 514 15.69 17.11 -0.79
N GLY A 515 14.55 17.75 -0.97
CA GLY A 515 13.62 18.07 0.12
C GLY A 515 14.28 18.95 1.19
N ARG A 516 14.00 18.71 2.47
CA ARG A 516 14.51 19.56 3.57
C ARG A 516 15.89 19.16 4.12
N ILE A 517 16.76 18.55 3.32
CA ILE A 517 18.04 18.00 3.82
C ILE A 517 18.93 19.08 4.49
N TRP A 518 18.91 20.34 4.03
CA TRP A 518 19.64 21.44 4.67
C TRP A 518 19.25 21.68 6.11
N CYS A 519 17.99 21.39 6.49
CA CYS A 519 17.56 21.52 7.87
C CYS A 519 18.27 20.49 8.78
N SER A 520 18.74 19.35 8.25
CA SER A 520 19.54 18.37 9.01
C SER A 520 20.97 18.86 9.27
N VAL A 521 21.58 19.51 8.26
CA VAL A 521 22.96 20.03 8.27
C VAL A 521 23.06 21.53 8.61
N CYS A 522 21.95 22.14 9.04
CA CYS A 522 21.83 23.57 9.27
C CYS A 522 22.74 24.07 10.40
N SER A 523 23.67 24.96 10.04
CA SER A 523 24.61 25.62 10.96
C SER A 523 23.92 26.53 11.99
N LEU A 524 22.78 27.14 11.64
CA LEU A 524 22.04 28.04 12.53
C LEU A 524 21.56 27.37 13.82
N SER A 525 21.31 26.05 13.77
CA SER A 525 20.87 25.26 14.93
C SER A 525 22.01 24.66 15.74
N LEU A 526 23.26 24.74 15.24
CA LEU A 526 24.39 24.05 15.85
C LEU A 526 24.66 24.52 17.29
N PRO A 527 24.71 25.84 17.60
CA PRO A 527 24.95 26.29 18.98
C PRO A 527 23.89 25.77 19.96
N GLY A 528 22.62 25.77 19.53
CA GLY A 528 21.53 25.20 20.34
C GLY A 528 21.66 23.69 20.57
N ASN A 529 22.05 22.93 19.55
CA ASN A 529 22.28 21.49 19.69
C ASN A 529 23.44 21.19 20.67
N VAL A 530 24.51 22.00 20.63
CA VAL A 530 25.64 21.88 21.57
C VAL A 530 25.20 22.24 22.99
N ALA A 531 24.43 23.32 23.17
CA ALA A 531 23.89 23.72 24.47
C ALA A 531 23.04 22.63 25.13
N GLN A 532 22.29 21.86 24.34
CA GLN A 532 21.48 20.75 24.85
C GLN A 532 22.31 19.60 25.44
N LEU A 533 23.55 19.40 24.97
CA LEU A 533 24.45 18.41 25.56
C LEU A 533 24.90 18.80 26.96
N LEU A 534 24.98 20.11 27.24
CA LEU A 534 25.39 20.67 28.53
C LEU A 534 24.21 20.77 29.50
N VAL A 535 23.06 21.31 29.06
CA VAL A 535 21.93 21.65 29.95
C VAL A 535 20.89 20.52 30.08
N LYS A 536 20.79 19.61 29.09
CA LYS A 536 19.80 18.51 29.04
C LYS A 536 18.36 18.95 29.41
N PRO A 537 17.71 19.81 28.60
CA PRO A 537 16.39 20.37 28.91
C PRO A 537 15.33 19.30 29.15
N GLN A 538 14.50 19.51 30.19
CA GLN A 538 13.40 18.60 30.50
C GLN A 538 12.01 19.12 30.09
N HIS A 539 11.86 20.43 29.82
CA HIS A 539 10.55 21.02 29.53
C HIS A 539 10.01 20.64 28.16
N ASN A 540 8.70 20.38 28.14
CA ASN A 540 7.92 20.20 26.92
C ASN A 540 7.48 21.56 26.36
N VAL A 541 7.34 21.64 25.04
CA VAL A 541 6.88 22.86 24.36
C VAL A 541 5.42 23.18 24.75
N PRO A 542 5.07 24.43 25.11
CA PRO A 542 3.70 24.84 25.43
C PRO A 542 2.71 24.54 24.31
N GLN A 543 1.47 24.21 24.67
CA GLN A 543 0.44 23.83 23.70
C GLN A 543 0.13 24.97 22.70
N PHE A 544 0.09 26.22 23.16
CA PHE A 544 -0.09 27.40 22.31
C PHE A 544 0.92 27.47 21.14
N LEU A 545 2.21 27.20 21.40
CA LEU A 545 3.23 27.17 20.34
C LEU A 545 3.00 26.06 19.32
N LYS A 546 2.44 24.93 19.75
CA LYS A 546 2.13 23.80 18.85
C LYS A 546 0.93 24.10 17.96
N ASP A 547 -0.11 24.69 18.52
CA ASP A 547 -1.37 24.95 17.82
C ASP A 547 -1.22 26.11 16.80
N TYR A 548 -0.45 27.15 17.15
CA TYR A 548 -0.23 28.32 16.29
C TYR A 548 1.07 28.29 15.49
N SER A 549 1.78 27.16 15.50
CA SER A 549 3.13 27.08 14.91
C SER A 549 3.22 27.51 13.45
N GLY A 550 2.19 27.17 12.65
CA GLY A 550 2.13 27.54 11.24
C GLY A 550 2.06 29.06 11.06
N TRP A 551 1.22 29.73 11.85
CA TRP A 551 1.07 31.18 11.81
C TRP A 551 2.32 31.90 12.31
N ILE A 552 2.94 31.41 13.38
CA ILE A 552 4.18 31.98 13.92
C ILE A 552 5.30 31.94 12.86
N MET A 553 5.50 30.78 12.23
CA MET A 553 6.51 30.66 11.16
C MET A 553 6.18 31.54 9.95
N ALA A 554 4.90 31.65 9.56
CA ALA A 554 4.48 32.49 8.45
C ALA A 554 4.76 33.98 8.72
N VAL A 555 4.38 34.47 9.89
CA VAL A 555 4.63 35.86 10.29
C VAL A 555 6.12 36.14 10.36
N PHE A 556 6.93 35.30 11.02
CA PHE A 556 8.37 35.53 11.06
C PHE A 556 9.03 35.45 9.69
N CYS A 557 8.54 34.60 8.78
CA CYS A 557 9.02 34.56 7.41
C CYS A 557 8.75 35.90 6.69
N ILE A 558 7.53 36.45 6.82
CA ILE A 558 7.17 37.75 6.22
C ILE A 558 7.98 38.88 6.86
N VAL A 559 8.20 38.86 8.18
CA VAL A 559 9.03 39.85 8.88
C VAL A 559 10.46 39.85 8.38
N VAL A 560 11.05 38.67 8.16
CA VAL A 560 12.40 38.57 7.60
C VAL A 560 12.47 39.19 6.19
N PHE A 561 11.54 38.83 5.29
CA PHE A 561 11.47 39.45 3.96
C PHE A 561 11.20 40.95 3.99
N TRP A 562 10.40 41.42 4.95
CA TRP A 562 10.14 42.85 5.15
C TRP A 562 11.42 43.60 5.50
N ILE A 563 12.23 43.07 6.43
CA ILE A 563 13.53 43.65 6.77
C ILE A 563 14.46 43.62 5.56
N GLU A 564 14.51 42.49 4.85
CA GLU A 564 15.38 42.31 3.67
C GLU A 564 15.08 43.31 2.55
N LEU A 565 13.80 43.51 2.22
CA LEU A 565 13.38 44.37 1.12
C LEU A 565 13.39 45.86 1.47
N VAL A 566 12.93 46.24 2.68
CA VAL A 566 12.76 47.66 3.05
C VAL A 566 14.07 48.30 3.54
N TRP A 567 14.98 47.52 4.13
CA TRP A 567 16.29 48.01 4.60
C TRP A 567 17.47 47.57 3.70
N ASP A 568 17.17 46.99 2.55
CA ASP A 568 18.15 46.53 1.56
C ASP A 568 19.28 45.69 2.18
N ALA A 569 18.89 44.59 2.85
CA ALA A 569 19.86 43.70 3.50
C ALA A 569 20.86 43.09 2.50
N TYR A 570 20.50 43.02 1.22
CA TYR A 570 21.35 42.53 0.12
C TYR A 570 22.65 43.33 -0.03
N GLN A 571 22.61 44.63 0.23
CA GLN A 571 23.79 45.50 0.17
C GLN A 571 24.42 45.76 1.55
N ASN A 572 23.64 45.59 2.63
CA ASN A 572 24.10 45.87 3.99
C ASN A 572 24.60 44.60 4.72
N SER A 573 25.93 44.45 4.76
CA SER A 573 26.61 43.29 5.38
C SER A 573 26.29 43.13 6.87
N ARG A 574 26.24 44.22 7.63
CA ARG A 574 25.94 44.19 9.07
C ARG A 574 24.50 43.81 9.34
N LEU A 575 23.56 44.33 8.56
CA LEU A 575 22.14 43.99 8.71
C LEU A 575 21.91 42.50 8.44
N THR A 576 22.49 41.98 7.35
CA THR A 576 22.47 40.53 7.07
C THR A 576 23.08 39.73 8.22
N GLY A 577 24.23 40.16 8.75
CA GLY A 577 24.87 39.52 9.91
C GLY A 577 24.00 39.55 11.18
N LEU A 578 23.32 40.66 11.46
CA LEU A 578 22.43 40.82 12.62
C LEU A 578 21.18 39.95 12.51
N ILE A 579 20.58 39.83 11.32
CA ILE A 579 19.44 38.91 11.09
C ILE A 579 19.88 37.47 11.38
N ILE A 580 21.02 37.06 10.84
CA ILE A 580 21.58 35.71 11.06
C ILE A 580 21.86 35.46 12.54
N LEU A 581 22.51 36.40 13.24
CA LEU A 581 22.78 36.31 14.68
C LEU A 581 21.48 36.26 15.50
N GLY A 582 20.45 37.00 15.09
CA GLY A 582 19.12 36.95 15.72
C GLY A 582 18.50 35.56 15.64
N ILE A 583 18.55 34.91 14.48
CA ILE A 583 18.04 33.55 14.30
C ILE A 583 18.86 32.53 15.10
N ILE A 584 20.20 32.67 15.12
CA ILE A 584 21.09 31.80 15.92
C ILE A 584 20.78 31.94 17.41
N SER A 585 20.62 33.18 17.89
CA SER A 585 20.31 33.48 19.29
C SER A 585 18.95 32.91 19.69
N GLY A 586 17.93 33.07 18.85
CA GLY A 586 16.61 32.45 19.04
C GLY A 586 16.69 30.92 19.14
N SER A 587 17.43 30.28 18.22
CA SER A 587 17.65 28.83 18.28
C SER A 587 18.39 28.40 19.54
N PHE A 588 19.39 29.15 19.99
CA PHE A 588 20.17 28.86 21.18
C PHE A 588 19.31 28.95 22.45
N LEU A 589 18.60 30.06 22.64
CA LEU A 589 17.73 30.30 23.80
C LEU A 589 16.64 29.23 23.91
N PHE A 590 15.96 28.91 22.80
CA PHE A 590 14.93 27.86 22.80
C PHE A 590 15.50 26.47 23.06
N SER A 591 16.70 26.19 22.56
CA SER A 591 17.35 24.89 22.78
C SER A 591 17.79 24.68 24.22
N ILE A 592 18.07 25.73 24.99
CA ILE A 592 18.36 25.64 26.43
C ILE A 592 17.10 25.24 27.21
N VAL A 593 15.93 25.74 26.81
CA VAL A 593 14.68 25.55 27.56
C VAL A 593 13.95 24.27 27.16
N PHE A 594 13.86 23.97 25.86
CA PHE A 594 12.99 22.91 25.33
C PHE A 594 13.79 21.76 24.69
N LYS A 595 13.24 20.54 24.79
CA LYS A 595 13.81 19.33 24.18
C LYS A 595 13.89 19.41 22.65
N ARG A 596 14.84 18.66 22.09
CA ARG A 596 15.05 18.44 20.64
C ARG A 596 15.04 19.77 19.85
N ARG A 597 14.63 19.74 18.57
CA ARG A 597 14.65 20.92 17.69
C ARG A 597 13.31 21.67 17.69
N ALA A 598 12.87 22.10 18.88
CA ALA A 598 11.61 22.83 19.05
C ALA A 598 11.57 24.14 18.23
N TRP A 599 12.63 24.95 18.27
CA TRP A 599 12.73 26.19 17.46
C TRP A 599 12.52 25.94 15.97
N CYS A 600 13.23 24.94 15.42
CA CYS A 600 13.15 24.62 13.99
C CYS A 600 11.76 24.13 13.55
N ARG A 601 10.99 23.51 14.45
CA ARG A 601 9.65 22.99 14.16
C ARG A 601 8.55 24.04 14.32
N TYR A 602 8.65 24.91 15.31
CA TYR A 602 7.53 25.74 15.73
C TYR A 602 7.69 27.24 15.44
N ILE A 603 8.93 27.73 15.23
CA ILE A 603 9.20 29.17 15.19
C ILE A 603 10.05 29.60 13.98
N CYS A 604 11.05 28.81 13.60
CA CYS A 604 12.06 29.22 12.64
C CYS A 604 11.44 29.74 11.31
N PRO A 605 11.74 30.99 10.89
CA PRO A 605 11.18 31.57 9.67
C PRO A 605 11.60 30.80 8.42
N LEU A 606 12.90 30.48 8.33
CA LEU A 606 13.46 29.61 7.29
C LEU A 606 12.88 28.21 7.34
N GLY A 607 12.51 27.75 8.53
CA GLY A 607 11.83 26.47 8.73
C GLY A 607 10.51 26.41 7.97
N GLY A 608 9.68 27.46 8.06
CA GLY A 608 8.40 27.56 7.34
C GLY A 608 8.58 27.59 5.82
N LEU A 609 9.44 28.48 5.33
CA LEU A 609 9.74 28.63 3.90
C LEU A 609 10.24 27.30 3.29
N ASN A 610 11.27 26.72 3.90
CA ASN A 610 11.89 25.48 3.43
C ASN A 610 10.90 24.31 3.49
N ALA A 611 9.96 24.32 4.43
CA ALA A 611 8.98 23.26 4.55
C ALA A 611 7.95 23.29 3.41
N ILE A 612 7.55 24.48 2.96
CA ILE A 612 6.63 24.66 1.83
C ILE A 612 7.32 24.28 0.52
N PHE A 613 8.51 24.81 0.27
CA PHE A 613 9.23 24.55 -0.98
C PHE A 613 9.78 23.12 -1.11
N ALA A 614 9.86 22.36 -0.02
CA ALA A 614 10.21 20.95 -0.06
C ALA A 614 9.03 20.00 -0.38
N MET A 615 7.77 20.45 -0.31
CA MET A 615 6.62 19.61 -0.67
C MET A 615 6.64 19.14 -2.14
N PRO A 616 6.95 19.98 -3.15
CA PRO A 616 7.05 19.53 -4.53
C PRO A 616 8.33 18.74 -4.84
N SER A 617 9.16 18.38 -3.85
CA SER A 617 10.50 17.85 -4.14
C SER A 617 10.51 16.47 -4.78
N VAL A 618 11.58 16.20 -5.54
CA VAL A 618 11.83 14.92 -6.23
C VAL A 618 12.15 13.78 -5.26
N MET A 619 12.94 14.06 -4.22
CA MET A 619 13.27 13.08 -3.18
C MET A 619 12.30 13.16 -2.00
N GLU A 620 11.92 12.02 -1.45
CA GLU A 620 11.15 11.91 -0.20
C GLU A 620 11.67 10.79 0.68
N LEU A 621 11.37 10.86 1.98
CA LEU A 621 11.61 9.78 2.93
C LEU A 621 10.27 9.32 3.49
N ARG A 622 9.96 8.03 3.33
CA ARG A 622 8.70 7.42 3.78
C ARG A 622 8.97 6.08 4.45
N ALA A 623 8.14 5.72 5.43
CA ALA A 623 8.16 4.40 6.00
C ALA A 623 7.21 3.48 5.22
N ASN A 624 7.64 2.25 4.96
CA ASN A 624 6.76 1.20 4.47
C ASN A 624 5.71 0.93 5.56
N ARG A 625 4.48 1.40 5.32
CA ARG A 625 3.40 1.32 6.30
C ARG A 625 2.99 -0.12 6.54
N HIS A 626 3.04 -1.00 5.55
CA HIS A 626 2.71 -2.42 5.71
C HIS A 626 3.66 -3.11 6.70
N LEU A 627 4.97 -2.95 6.53
CA LEU A 627 5.97 -3.51 7.46
C LEU A 627 5.89 -2.87 8.85
N CYS A 628 5.71 -1.55 8.91
CA CYS A 628 5.56 -0.84 10.18
C CYS A 628 4.30 -1.27 10.95
N VAL A 629 3.20 -1.60 10.26
CA VAL A 629 1.92 -1.98 10.89
C VAL A 629 1.95 -3.45 11.30
N ASN A 630 2.48 -4.33 10.45
CA ASN A 630 2.33 -5.77 10.63
C ASN A 630 3.49 -6.42 11.39
N THR A 631 4.68 -5.83 11.37
CA THR A 631 5.91 -6.48 11.88
C THR A 631 6.58 -5.70 13.01
N CYS A 632 6.50 -4.36 12.98
CA CYS A 632 7.27 -3.52 13.90
C CYS A 632 6.63 -3.43 15.29
N GLN A 633 7.40 -3.81 16.33
CA GLN A 633 6.98 -3.73 17.74
C GLN A 633 7.74 -2.66 18.54
N SER A 634 8.77 -2.03 17.96
CA SER A 634 9.66 -1.07 18.66
C SER A 634 9.43 0.38 18.25
N ARG A 635 9.84 1.33 19.12
CA ARG A 635 9.72 2.79 18.92
C ARG A 635 11.05 3.51 18.64
N LEU A 636 12.10 2.76 18.31
CA LEU A 636 13.48 3.25 18.19
C LEU A 636 13.61 4.39 17.16
N CYS A 637 12.82 4.36 16.08
CA CYS A 637 12.78 5.42 15.07
C CYS A 637 12.35 6.79 15.62
N TYR A 638 11.52 6.82 16.69
CA TYR A 638 11.05 8.06 17.31
C TYR A 638 11.84 8.44 18.56
N GLN A 639 12.15 7.48 19.43
CA GLN A 639 12.84 7.72 20.70
C GLN A 639 14.36 7.82 20.51
N GLY A 640 14.93 6.96 19.68
CA GLY A 640 16.36 6.71 19.65
C GLY A 640 16.74 5.43 20.36
N ASP A 641 17.97 4.99 20.17
CA ASP A 641 18.67 4.03 21.02
C ASP A 641 19.81 4.75 21.77
N GLU A 642 20.63 4.01 22.52
CA GLU A 642 21.77 4.58 23.26
C GLU A 642 22.87 5.16 22.33
N THR A 643 22.95 4.66 21.09
CA THR A 643 23.98 4.99 20.10
C THR A 643 23.53 6.04 19.08
N HIS A 644 22.23 6.18 18.84
CA HIS A 644 21.63 6.96 17.78
C HIS A 644 20.37 7.67 18.29
N ALA A 645 20.38 9.00 18.19
CA ALA A 645 19.23 9.82 18.57
C ALA A 645 17.99 9.52 17.72
N GLY A 646 16.79 9.60 18.32
CA GLY A 646 15.52 9.47 17.60
C GLY A 646 15.20 10.62 16.65
N CYS A 647 13.95 10.71 16.20
CA CYS A 647 13.52 11.76 15.27
C CYS A 647 13.60 13.16 15.92
N PRO A 648 14.40 14.10 15.37
CA PRO A 648 14.57 15.44 15.94
C PRO A 648 13.33 16.32 15.81
N MET A 649 12.40 15.96 14.92
CA MET A 649 11.18 16.71 14.62
C MET A 649 9.96 16.21 15.39
N PHE A 650 10.11 15.36 16.42
CA PHE A 650 8.98 14.81 17.19
C PHE A 650 7.88 14.18 16.32
N ARG A 651 8.26 13.45 15.27
CA ARG A 651 7.29 12.73 14.43
C ARG A 651 7.82 11.36 14.08
N HIS A 652 7.01 10.33 14.33
CA HIS A 652 7.37 8.97 13.94
C HIS A 652 7.37 8.89 12.40
N PRO A 653 8.34 8.22 11.74
CA PRO A 653 8.40 8.13 10.28
C PRO A 653 7.12 7.58 9.63
N PHE A 654 6.42 6.70 10.33
CA PHE A 654 5.10 6.21 9.93
C PHE A 654 4.07 7.34 9.71
N LEU A 655 4.09 8.37 10.57
CA LEU A 655 3.17 9.52 10.55
C LEU A 655 3.67 10.65 9.64
N VAL A 656 4.79 10.46 8.95
CA VAL A 656 5.29 11.41 7.95
C VAL A 656 4.57 11.11 6.64
N ASP A 657 3.66 11.99 6.29
CA ASP A 657 2.85 11.97 5.07
C ASP A 657 3.38 12.95 4.01
N ASN A 658 4.15 13.95 4.45
CA ASN A 658 4.66 15.04 3.62
C ASN A 658 6.14 15.34 3.94
N ASN A 659 6.85 15.96 2.99
CA ASN A 659 8.23 16.41 3.15
C ASN A 659 8.36 17.67 4.00
N ARG A 660 7.25 18.37 4.26
CA ARG A 660 7.22 19.48 5.20
C ARG A 660 7.59 19.04 6.60
N ASP A 661 7.17 17.87 7.07
CA ASP A 661 7.42 17.44 8.44
C ASP A 661 8.72 16.61 8.62
N CYS A 662 9.46 16.35 7.54
CA CYS A 662 10.70 15.56 7.55
C CYS A 662 11.93 16.38 7.15
N THR A 663 13.01 16.31 7.94
CA THR A 663 14.30 16.98 7.63
C THR A 663 15.31 16.10 6.91
N LEU A 664 14.95 14.88 6.54
CA LEU A 664 15.84 13.87 5.94
C LEU A 664 17.15 13.65 6.72
N CYS A 665 17.11 13.70 8.05
CA CYS A 665 18.29 13.50 8.90
C CYS A 665 18.83 12.05 8.94
N GLY A 666 18.08 11.07 8.43
CA GLY A 666 18.50 9.67 8.38
C GLY A 666 18.43 8.88 9.70
N ASN A 667 18.17 9.51 10.86
CA ASN A 667 18.11 8.82 12.16
C ASN A 667 17.14 7.63 12.18
N CYS A 668 16.00 7.76 11.51
CA CYS A 668 15.04 6.66 11.43
C CYS A 668 15.53 5.46 10.61
N ILE A 669 16.40 5.67 9.62
CA ILE A 669 17.00 4.59 8.83
C ILE A 669 17.94 3.78 9.74
N LYS A 670 18.74 4.47 10.55
CA LYS A 670 19.70 3.87 11.49
C LYS A 670 19.03 3.08 12.61
N ASN A 671 17.88 3.56 13.08
CA ASN A 671 17.18 2.99 14.23
C ASN A 671 16.12 1.95 13.85
N CYS A 672 15.88 1.70 12.57
CA CYS A 672 14.83 0.79 12.14
C CYS A 672 15.33 -0.67 12.18
N PRO A 673 14.74 -1.56 13.00
CA PRO A 673 15.17 -2.96 13.06
C PRO A 673 14.72 -3.79 11.84
N HIS A 674 13.80 -3.27 11.02
CA HIS A 674 13.17 -4.01 9.93
C HIS A 674 13.43 -3.39 8.55
N ASP A 675 14.38 -2.45 8.44
CA ASP A 675 14.69 -1.72 7.19
C ASP A 675 13.43 -1.16 6.48
N SER A 676 12.41 -0.75 7.26
CA SER A 676 11.12 -0.31 6.71
C SER A 676 11.18 1.10 6.13
N ILE A 677 12.22 1.87 6.42
CA ILE A 677 12.37 3.24 5.92
C ILE A 677 12.93 3.22 4.51
N GLN A 678 12.30 4.00 3.62
CA GLN A 678 12.66 4.13 2.22
C GLN A 678 12.97 5.59 1.88
N VAL A 679 13.93 5.81 0.99
CA VAL A 679 14.20 7.13 0.39
C VAL A 679 13.83 7.04 -1.08
N ASN A 680 12.68 7.59 -1.44
CA ASN A 680 12.10 7.41 -2.77
C ASN A 680 12.41 8.62 -3.66
N LEU A 681 12.76 8.35 -4.92
CA LEU A 681 12.65 9.31 -6.01
C LEU A 681 11.26 9.21 -6.61
N ARG A 682 10.61 10.37 -6.77
CA ARG A 682 9.26 10.50 -7.33
C ARG A 682 9.21 11.67 -8.31
N ILE A 683 8.15 11.70 -9.10
CA ILE A 683 7.89 12.80 -10.04
C ILE A 683 7.34 14.01 -9.26
N ALA A 684 8.01 15.15 -9.36
CA ALA A 684 7.51 16.42 -8.83
C ALA A 684 6.29 16.92 -9.64
N PRO A 685 5.22 17.48 -9.03
CA PRO A 685 4.97 17.71 -7.61
C PRO A 685 3.88 16.79 -7.02
N LEU A 686 4.06 15.45 -7.10
CA LEU A 686 3.07 14.42 -6.72
C LEU A 686 2.49 14.55 -5.30
N GLU A 687 3.26 15.09 -4.35
CA GLU A 687 2.85 15.22 -2.95
C GLU A 687 1.65 16.15 -2.74
N LEU A 688 1.56 17.21 -3.54
CA LEU A 688 0.67 18.36 -3.27
C LEU A 688 -0.82 17.99 -3.31
N TRP A 689 -1.20 16.97 -4.07
CA TRP A 689 -2.59 16.51 -4.19
C TRP A 689 -2.93 15.26 -3.38
N HIS A 690 -2.01 14.77 -2.54
CA HIS A 690 -2.26 13.66 -1.60
C HIS A 690 -2.24 14.11 -0.14
N ILE A 691 -2.23 15.43 0.12
CA ILE A 691 -2.20 16.00 1.46
C ILE A 691 -3.53 15.71 2.19
N GLN A 692 -3.47 15.05 3.34
CA GLN A 692 -4.67 14.67 4.09
C GLN A 692 -5.23 15.83 4.95
N ALA A 693 -4.36 16.71 5.45
CA ALA A 693 -4.71 17.78 6.38
C ALA A 693 -4.09 19.13 5.95
N PRO A 694 -4.72 19.84 5.00
CA PRO A 694 -4.22 21.14 4.54
C PRO A 694 -4.35 22.20 5.65
N ARG A 695 -3.34 23.06 5.83
CA ARG A 695 -3.32 24.11 6.87
C ARG A 695 -3.48 25.50 6.26
N VAL A 696 -4.39 26.29 6.82
CA VAL A 696 -4.67 27.68 6.38
C VAL A 696 -3.40 28.55 6.43
N ALA A 697 -2.59 28.42 7.47
CA ALA A 697 -1.35 29.19 7.61
C ALA A 697 -0.36 28.97 6.46
N ASP A 698 -0.31 27.76 5.89
CA ASP A 698 0.58 27.47 4.75
C ASP A 698 0.05 28.16 3.49
N GLY A 699 -1.26 28.06 3.22
CA GLY A 699 -1.89 28.76 2.10
C GLY A 699 -1.69 30.27 2.19
N PHE A 700 -1.84 30.84 3.39
CA PHE A 700 -1.59 32.26 3.64
C PHE A 700 -0.13 32.65 3.35
N LEU A 701 0.83 31.85 3.81
CA LEU A 701 2.25 32.10 3.55
C LEU A 701 2.56 32.01 2.04
N VAL A 702 2.06 31.00 1.32
CA VAL A 702 2.29 30.84 -0.13
C VAL A 702 1.77 32.05 -0.92
N VAL A 703 0.56 32.52 -0.60
CA VAL A 703 -0.03 33.70 -1.27
C VAL A 703 0.75 34.97 -0.93
N SER A 704 1.19 35.12 0.33
CA SER A 704 2.03 36.25 0.74
C SER A 704 3.37 36.24 0.01
N LEU A 705 4.00 35.07 -0.16
CA LEU A 705 5.26 34.94 -0.90
C LEU A 705 5.09 35.31 -2.38
N SER A 706 3.94 34.99 -2.99
CA SER A 706 3.64 35.44 -4.35
C SER A 706 3.54 36.95 -4.48
N ALA A 707 3.09 37.66 -3.44
CA ALA A 707 3.08 39.12 -3.43
C ALA A 707 4.50 39.68 -3.24
N ILE A 708 5.29 39.06 -2.35
CA ILE A 708 6.69 39.44 -2.07
C ILE A 708 7.59 39.25 -3.29
N PHE A 709 7.25 38.35 -4.22
CA PHE A 709 8.00 38.13 -5.46
C PHE A 709 8.20 39.40 -6.30
N PHE A 710 7.19 40.28 -6.40
CA PHE A 710 7.26 41.49 -7.23
C PHE A 710 8.31 42.51 -6.75
N PRO A 711 8.26 42.99 -5.49
CA PRO A 711 9.29 43.88 -4.98
C PRO A 711 10.66 43.19 -4.93
N LEU A 712 10.72 41.86 -4.79
CA LEU A 712 11.98 41.12 -4.85
C LEU A 712 12.60 41.13 -6.25
N LEU A 713 11.81 40.93 -7.31
CA LEU A 713 12.28 40.94 -8.70
C LEU A 713 12.67 42.36 -9.15
N ARG A 714 11.88 43.37 -8.79
CA ARG A 714 12.10 44.79 -9.13
C ARG A 714 12.64 45.59 -7.95
N HIS A 715 13.60 45.02 -7.22
CA HIS A 715 14.10 45.55 -5.95
C HIS A 715 14.59 47.00 -6.03
N GLN A 716 15.36 47.34 -7.07
CA GLN A 716 15.87 48.70 -7.27
C GLN A 716 14.75 49.72 -7.53
N GLU A 717 13.76 49.38 -8.36
CA GLU A 717 12.62 50.24 -8.65
C GLU A 717 11.74 50.43 -7.42
N PHE A 718 11.54 49.38 -6.63
CA PHE A 718 10.80 49.43 -5.37
C PHE A 718 11.45 50.40 -4.37
N LEU A 719 12.77 50.33 -4.19
CA LEU A 719 13.51 51.25 -3.33
C LEU A 719 13.47 52.68 -3.85
N GLN A 720 13.61 52.89 -5.16
CA GLN A 720 13.51 54.23 -5.77
C GLN A 720 12.13 54.86 -5.57
N LEU A 721 11.06 54.07 -5.73
CA LEU A 721 9.69 54.53 -5.49
C LEU A 721 9.46 54.91 -4.03
N ALA A 722 10.02 54.13 -3.09
CA ALA A 722 9.97 54.44 -1.67
C ALA A 722 10.81 55.68 -1.30
N ALA A 723 11.97 55.87 -1.95
CA ALA A 723 12.85 57.03 -1.76
C ALA A 723 12.22 58.37 -2.16
N GLY A 724 11.16 58.36 -2.97
CA GLY A 724 10.39 59.56 -3.34
C GLY A 724 9.56 60.16 -2.19
N TYR A 725 9.45 59.48 -1.05
CA TYR A 725 8.71 59.95 0.13
C TYR A 725 9.66 60.40 1.25
N SER A 726 9.17 61.30 2.12
CA SER A 726 9.95 61.84 3.25
C SER A 726 10.44 60.78 4.24
N MET A 727 9.69 59.70 4.41
CA MET A 727 10.03 58.56 5.27
C MET A 727 10.10 57.28 4.43
N PRO A 728 11.24 57.00 3.76
CA PRO A 728 11.32 55.97 2.73
C PRO A 728 11.08 54.56 3.27
N HIS A 729 11.62 54.23 4.45
CA HIS A 729 11.38 52.91 5.06
C HIS A 729 9.91 52.71 5.48
N LEU A 730 9.24 53.77 5.93
CA LEU A 730 7.81 53.69 6.28
C LEU A 730 6.96 53.52 5.01
N ALA A 731 7.24 54.29 3.97
CA ALA A 731 6.57 54.19 2.67
C ALA A 731 6.75 52.79 2.06
N GLY A 732 7.99 52.28 2.00
CA GLY A 732 8.29 50.93 1.53
C GLY A 732 7.57 49.85 2.34
N SER A 733 7.49 50.02 3.67
CA SER A 733 6.73 49.10 4.54
C SER A 733 5.25 49.10 4.21
N LEU A 734 4.62 50.28 4.10
CA LEU A 734 3.20 50.41 3.77
C LEU A 734 2.90 49.82 2.39
N MET A 735 3.76 50.07 1.40
CA MET A 735 3.63 49.51 0.06
C MET A 735 3.71 47.99 0.05
N LEU A 736 4.69 47.40 0.76
CA LEU A 736 4.84 45.95 0.85
C LEU A 736 3.63 45.29 1.51
N PHE A 737 3.19 45.78 2.67
CA PHE A 737 2.05 45.21 3.37
C PHE A 737 0.73 45.45 2.65
N ALA A 738 0.57 46.59 1.95
CA ALA A 738 -0.60 46.84 1.09
C ALA A 738 -0.64 45.84 -0.07
N LEU A 739 0.50 45.54 -0.70
CA LEU A 739 0.58 44.55 -1.77
C LEU A 739 0.24 43.13 -1.28
N ILE A 740 0.79 42.72 -0.13
CA ILE A 740 0.46 41.44 0.50
C ILE A 740 -1.03 41.36 0.82
N ALA A 741 -1.59 42.42 1.43
CA ALA A 741 -3.02 42.48 1.78
C ALA A 741 -3.91 42.39 0.53
N ALA A 742 -3.55 43.07 -0.56
CA ALA A 742 -4.29 43.01 -1.82
C ALA A 742 -4.31 41.60 -2.41
N PHE A 743 -3.16 40.92 -2.50
CA PHE A 743 -3.07 39.54 -2.99
C PHE A 743 -3.87 38.56 -2.12
N VAL A 744 -3.75 38.67 -0.80
CA VAL A 744 -4.49 37.83 0.14
C VAL A 744 -6.00 38.09 0.04
N ALA A 745 -6.43 39.34 -0.11
CA ALA A 745 -7.85 39.70 -0.27
C ALA A 745 -8.45 39.16 -1.58
N ILE A 746 -7.72 39.31 -2.70
CA ILE A 746 -8.12 38.77 -4.00
C ILE A 746 -8.24 37.25 -3.93
N TYR A 747 -7.21 36.58 -3.42
CA TYR A 747 -7.20 35.12 -3.29
C TYR A 747 -8.27 34.59 -2.31
N SER A 748 -8.51 35.29 -1.20
CA SER A 748 -9.58 34.96 -0.25
C SER A 748 -10.95 35.09 -0.89
N SER A 749 -11.17 36.12 -1.71
CA SER A 749 -12.42 36.32 -2.45
C SER A 749 -12.68 35.17 -3.42
N PHE A 750 -11.66 34.71 -4.16
CA PHE A 750 -11.76 33.55 -5.03
C PHE A 750 -12.05 32.25 -4.26
N SER A 751 -11.34 32.03 -3.15
CA SER A 751 -11.53 30.85 -2.31
C SER A 751 -12.92 30.81 -1.66
N TRP A 752 -13.46 31.97 -1.29
CA TRP A 752 -14.80 32.11 -0.73
C TRP A 752 -15.89 31.84 -1.77
N GLN A 753 -15.73 32.35 -2.99
CA GLN A 753 -16.63 32.02 -4.11
C GLN A 753 -16.62 30.50 -4.39
N GLN A 754 -15.44 29.89 -4.44
CA GLN A 754 -15.32 28.43 -4.63
C GLN A 754 -15.97 27.64 -3.48
N ALA A 755 -15.83 28.08 -2.23
CA ALA A 755 -16.47 27.45 -1.08
C ALA A 755 -17.99 27.46 -1.17
N ARG A 756 -18.57 28.57 -1.63
CA ARG A 756 -20.01 28.67 -1.89
C ARG A 756 -20.46 27.73 -3.00
N ILE A 757 -19.72 27.66 -4.11
CA ILE A 757 -20.07 26.79 -5.24
C ILE A 757 -19.93 25.31 -4.85
N ALA A 758 -18.90 24.96 -4.07
CA ALA A 758 -18.64 23.58 -3.65
C ALA A 758 -19.50 23.09 -2.48
N GLY A 759 -20.13 24.01 -1.73
CA GLY A 759 -20.83 23.68 -0.47
C GLY A 759 -19.89 23.12 0.60
N ARG A 760 -18.62 23.57 0.63
CA ARG A 760 -17.57 23.08 1.54
C ARG A 760 -17.01 24.21 2.41
N ASN A 761 -16.26 23.84 3.45
CA ASN A 761 -15.64 24.80 4.37
C ASN A 761 -14.60 25.68 3.66
N PHE A 762 -14.72 27.01 3.82
CA PHE A 762 -13.78 28.00 3.28
C PHE A 762 -12.33 27.72 3.66
N ASN A 763 -12.05 27.45 4.94
CA ASN A 763 -10.69 27.24 5.45
C ASN A 763 -10.01 26.07 4.74
N TYR A 764 -10.79 25.04 4.41
CA TYR A 764 -10.28 23.87 3.71
C TYR A 764 -9.93 24.18 2.26
N ILE A 765 -10.80 24.86 1.52
CA ILE A 765 -10.55 25.23 0.11
C ILE A 765 -9.40 26.23 0.00
N PHE A 766 -9.37 27.23 0.88
CA PHE A 766 -8.31 28.22 0.94
C PHE A 766 -6.94 27.54 1.15
N ALA A 767 -6.87 26.59 2.10
CA ALA A 767 -5.62 25.86 2.31
C ALA A 767 -5.28 24.95 1.11
N ALA A 768 -6.23 24.14 0.65
CA ALA A 768 -6.02 23.15 -0.40
C ALA A 768 -5.59 23.78 -1.74
N THR A 769 -6.29 24.82 -2.20
CA THR A 769 -5.92 25.51 -3.45
C THR A 769 -4.60 26.30 -3.31
N GLY A 770 -4.24 26.71 -2.09
CA GLY A 770 -2.97 27.37 -1.79
C GLY A 770 -1.77 26.44 -2.01
N TYR A 771 -1.89 25.15 -1.68
CA TYR A 771 -0.85 24.16 -2.01
C TYR A 771 -0.66 24.01 -3.53
N GLY A 772 -1.74 24.16 -4.30
CA GLY A 772 -1.68 24.16 -5.76
C GLY A 772 -0.78 25.28 -6.32
N PHE A 773 -0.66 26.40 -5.61
CA PHE A 773 0.12 27.58 -5.98
C PHE A 773 1.63 27.45 -5.74
N ILE A 774 2.06 26.48 -4.92
CA ILE A 774 3.46 26.31 -4.50
C ILE A 774 4.44 26.22 -5.68
N PRO A 775 4.21 25.41 -6.75
CA PRO A 775 5.17 25.28 -7.83
C PRO A 775 5.43 26.58 -8.60
N LEU A 776 4.40 27.44 -8.76
CA LEU A 776 4.55 28.73 -9.42
C LEU A 776 5.40 29.69 -8.57
N VAL A 777 5.09 29.78 -7.27
CA VAL A 777 5.85 30.63 -6.34
C VAL A 777 7.30 30.15 -6.24
N LEU A 778 7.52 28.83 -6.12
CA LEU A 778 8.86 28.25 -6.13
C LEU A 778 9.60 28.57 -7.43
N GLY A 779 8.95 28.44 -8.59
CA GLY A 779 9.52 28.79 -9.89
C GLY A 779 9.93 30.26 -9.98
N GLY A 780 9.09 31.18 -9.50
CA GLY A 780 9.43 32.61 -9.44
C GLY A 780 10.67 32.87 -8.58
N PHE A 781 10.69 32.38 -7.34
CA PHE A 781 11.85 32.54 -6.45
C PHE A 781 13.11 31.94 -7.07
N LEU A 782 13.01 30.74 -7.66
CA LEU A 782 14.13 30.09 -8.32
C LEU A 782 14.67 30.93 -9.48
N ALA A 783 13.79 31.53 -10.29
CA ALA A 783 14.18 32.39 -11.39
C ALA A 783 14.95 33.64 -10.92
N VAL A 784 14.47 34.33 -9.87
CA VAL A 784 15.16 35.51 -9.31
C VAL A 784 16.54 35.14 -8.78
N TYR A 785 16.60 34.11 -7.94
CA TYR A 785 17.87 33.73 -7.31
C TYR A 785 18.85 33.06 -8.29
N PHE A 786 18.36 32.49 -9.38
CA PHE A 786 19.20 32.00 -10.47
C PHE A 786 20.00 33.13 -11.13
N GLU A 787 19.38 34.28 -11.37
CA GLU A 787 20.08 35.46 -11.89
C GLU A 787 21.12 35.98 -10.90
N MET A 788 20.78 36.07 -9.61
CA MET A 788 21.72 36.47 -8.56
C MET A 788 22.93 35.52 -8.48
N PHE A 789 22.69 34.22 -8.64
CA PHE A 789 23.75 33.20 -8.68
C PHE A 789 24.63 33.37 -9.93
N MET A 790 24.05 33.48 -11.11
CA MET A 790 24.80 33.58 -12.37
C MET A 790 25.60 34.89 -12.48
N ALA A 791 25.10 35.97 -11.88
CA ALA A 791 25.78 37.26 -11.83
C ALA A 791 26.88 37.32 -10.75
N GLY A 792 26.63 36.75 -9.57
CA GLY A 792 27.47 36.96 -8.39
C GLY A 792 28.43 35.83 -8.03
N ALA A 793 28.13 34.56 -8.38
CA ALA A 793 28.87 33.41 -7.86
C ALA A 793 30.36 33.40 -8.27
N TRP A 794 30.68 33.85 -9.49
CA TRP A 794 32.07 33.90 -9.97
C TRP A 794 32.96 34.84 -9.16
N ARG A 795 32.39 35.89 -8.54
CA ARG A 795 33.14 36.88 -7.75
C ARG A 795 33.83 36.25 -6.55
N PHE A 796 33.38 35.10 -6.08
CA PHE A 796 33.94 34.40 -4.92
C PHE A 796 35.42 34.00 -5.11
N ILE A 797 35.81 33.53 -6.30
CA ILE A 797 37.18 33.05 -6.55
C ILE A 797 38.18 34.22 -6.52
N PRO A 798 38.00 35.32 -7.29
CA PRO A 798 38.87 36.49 -7.20
C PRO A 798 38.92 37.09 -5.79
N LEU A 799 37.80 37.08 -5.07
CA LEU A 799 37.75 37.63 -3.70
C LEU A 799 38.57 36.82 -2.70
N ILE A 800 38.55 35.49 -2.77
CA ILE A 800 39.42 34.66 -1.94
C ILE A 800 40.89 34.90 -2.30
N LEU A 801 41.21 34.90 -3.60
CA LEU A 801 42.58 35.05 -4.06
C LEU A 801 43.17 36.42 -3.69
N SER A 802 42.36 37.47 -3.75
CA SER A 802 42.75 38.81 -3.28
C SER A 802 42.94 38.86 -1.77
N ALA A 803 42.19 38.08 -0.98
CA ALA A 803 42.45 37.91 0.45
C ALA A 803 43.80 37.22 0.75
N PHE A 804 44.32 36.42 -0.19
CA PHE A 804 45.65 35.80 -0.14
C PHE A 804 46.75 36.62 -0.84
N GLY A 805 46.47 37.86 -1.26
CA GLY A 805 47.45 38.75 -1.88
C GLY A 805 47.69 38.53 -3.38
N THR A 806 46.86 37.71 -4.03
CA THR A 806 46.92 37.47 -5.49
C THR A 806 45.74 38.13 -6.20
N SER A 807 46.00 39.02 -7.16
CA SER A 807 44.94 39.67 -7.93
C SER A 807 44.70 38.92 -9.25
N LEU A 808 43.54 38.27 -9.36
CA LEU A 808 42.99 37.81 -10.63
C LEU A 808 41.97 38.85 -11.12
N GLU A 809 42.01 39.19 -12.41
CA GLU A 809 40.95 40.00 -13.01
C GLU A 809 39.61 39.28 -12.84
N ALA A 810 38.60 40.02 -12.37
CA ALA A 810 37.28 39.48 -12.13
C ALA A 810 36.62 39.13 -13.47
N GLY A 811 36.63 37.84 -13.81
CA GLY A 811 35.94 37.31 -14.99
C GLY A 811 34.42 37.55 -14.97
N HIS A 812 33.84 37.53 -16.16
CA HIS A 812 32.43 37.84 -16.43
C HIS A 812 31.46 36.76 -15.93
N ARG A 813 30.16 37.11 -15.93
CA ARG A 813 29.01 36.25 -15.59
C ARG A 813 29.15 34.83 -16.14
N LEU A 814 28.68 33.83 -15.37
CA LEU A 814 28.76 32.40 -15.75
C LEU A 814 28.00 32.06 -17.04
N LEU A 815 26.87 32.73 -17.26
CA LEU A 815 26.03 32.59 -18.44
C LEU A 815 25.72 33.98 -19.02
N SER A 816 25.50 34.04 -20.34
CA SER A 816 25.03 35.25 -20.98
C SER A 816 23.67 35.66 -20.42
N ARG A 817 23.37 36.97 -20.45
CA ARG A 817 22.10 37.49 -19.93
C ARG A 817 20.90 36.92 -20.68
N GLU A 818 21.01 36.73 -21.99
CA GLU A 818 19.97 36.13 -22.82
C GLU A 818 19.70 34.66 -22.50
N ALA A 819 20.75 33.86 -22.29
CA ALA A 819 20.60 32.46 -21.89
C ALA A 819 19.98 32.36 -20.48
N THR A 820 20.40 33.24 -19.57
CA THR A 820 19.86 33.29 -18.20
C THR A 820 18.38 33.64 -18.22
N LEU A 821 17.99 34.67 -18.99
CA LEU A 821 16.61 35.09 -19.17
C LEU A 821 15.74 33.97 -19.76
N THR A 822 16.26 33.25 -20.76
CA THR A 822 15.55 32.12 -21.38
C THR A 822 15.29 31.00 -20.36
N LEU A 823 16.29 30.65 -19.55
CA LEU A 823 16.13 29.67 -18.48
C LEU A 823 15.14 30.13 -17.40
N GLN A 824 15.14 31.42 -17.03
CA GLN A 824 14.15 31.98 -16.10
C GLN A 824 12.72 31.85 -16.64
N HIS A 825 12.50 32.16 -17.93
CA HIS A 825 11.21 31.97 -18.58
C HIS A 825 10.76 30.51 -18.56
N LEU A 826 11.68 29.57 -18.84
CA LEU A 826 11.41 28.13 -18.77
C LEU A 826 11.06 27.68 -17.35
N ILE A 827 11.76 28.18 -16.33
CA ILE A 827 11.51 27.87 -14.92
C ILE A 827 10.11 28.36 -14.50
N ILE A 828 9.75 29.61 -14.80
CA ILE A 828 8.44 30.18 -14.44
C ILE A 828 7.32 29.47 -15.20
N THR A 829 7.50 29.22 -16.50
CA THR A 829 6.51 28.51 -17.33
C THR A 829 6.31 27.07 -16.85
N GLY A 830 7.41 26.36 -16.53
CA GLY A 830 7.36 25.03 -15.92
C GLY A 830 6.65 25.03 -14.56
N GLY A 831 6.94 26.02 -13.71
CA GLY A 831 6.26 26.23 -12.44
C GLY A 831 4.76 26.47 -12.61
N LEU A 832 4.35 27.29 -13.59
CA LEU A 832 2.95 27.54 -13.92
C LEU A 832 2.23 26.27 -14.38
N LEU A 833 2.81 25.51 -15.32
CA LEU A 833 2.24 24.26 -15.81
C LEU A 833 2.10 23.22 -14.67
N ALA A 834 3.13 23.09 -13.83
CA ALA A 834 3.09 22.21 -12.66
C ALA A 834 2.03 22.63 -11.65
N SER A 835 1.84 23.94 -11.46
CA SER A 835 0.87 24.52 -10.53
C SER A 835 -0.58 24.35 -11.04
N LEU A 836 -0.82 24.54 -12.35
CA LEU A 836 -2.10 24.22 -12.99
C LEU A 836 -2.44 22.73 -12.86
N TYR A 837 -1.47 21.85 -13.12
CA TYR A 837 -1.65 20.41 -12.99
C TYR A 837 -1.88 19.97 -11.54
N ALA A 838 -1.14 20.51 -10.58
CA ALA A 838 -1.36 20.23 -9.17
C ALA A 838 -2.76 20.66 -8.73
N THR A 839 -3.17 21.87 -9.11
CA THR A 839 -4.49 22.43 -8.81
C THR A 839 -5.62 21.60 -9.42
N TYR A 840 -5.46 21.15 -10.67
CA TYR A 840 -6.37 20.20 -11.31
C TYR A 840 -6.59 18.94 -10.46
N ARG A 841 -5.49 18.31 -10.04
CA ARG A 841 -5.49 17.05 -9.28
C ARG A 841 -6.08 17.24 -7.89
N ILE A 842 -5.73 18.32 -7.19
CA ILE A 842 -6.28 18.73 -5.90
C ILE A 842 -7.81 18.83 -6.02
N ILE A 843 -8.32 19.65 -6.94
CA ILE A 843 -9.76 19.87 -7.11
C ILE A 843 -10.48 18.56 -7.45
N ARG A 844 -9.92 17.75 -8.35
CA ARG A 844 -10.50 16.45 -8.74
C ARG A 844 -10.54 15.45 -7.59
N HIS A 845 -9.52 15.41 -6.73
CA HIS A 845 -9.47 14.53 -5.58
C HIS A 845 -10.56 14.86 -4.55
N TYR A 846 -10.87 16.15 -4.36
CA TYR A 846 -11.78 16.60 -3.30
C TYR A 846 -13.25 16.72 -3.71
N ILE A 847 -13.56 16.98 -4.98
CA ILE A 847 -14.94 17.18 -5.45
C ILE A 847 -15.61 15.86 -5.88
N GLY A 848 -14.83 14.79 -6.10
CA GLY A 848 -15.36 13.54 -6.63
C GLY A 848 -15.67 13.64 -8.13
N THR A 849 -15.86 12.49 -8.79
CA THR A 849 -15.97 12.39 -10.26
C THR A 849 -17.34 12.77 -10.83
N GLU A 850 -18.33 13.17 -10.02
CA GLU A 850 -19.71 13.31 -10.50
C GLU A 850 -20.23 14.75 -10.66
N ARG A 851 -19.54 15.76 -10.13
CA ARG A 851 -19.92 17.18 -10.29
C ARG A 851 -18.87 17.96 -11.09
N PHE A 852 -18.65 17.55 -12.34
CA PHE A 852 -17.76 18.27 -13.25
C PHE A 852 -18.46 19.48 -13.89
N SER A 853 -18.31 20.66 -13.27
CA SER A 853 -18.59 21.94 -13.94
C SER A 853 -17.27 22.68 -14.22
N LEU A 854 -17.08 23.16 -15.45
CA LEU A 854 -15.96 24.03 -15.85
C LEU A 854 -15.78 25.24 -14.92
N LYS A 855 -16.86 25.69 -14.28
CA LYS A 855 -16.87 26.81 -13.32
C LYS A 855 -15.96 26.57 -12.10
N PHE A 856 -15.71 25.31 -11.70
CA PHE A 856 -14.85 24.98 -10.56
C PHE A 856 -13.37 25.22 -10.82
N TYR A 857 -12.91 24.97 -12.04
CA TYR A 857 -11.51 25.19 -12.43
C TYR A 857 -11.25 26.64 -12.85
N GLY A 858 -12.28 27.33 -13.36
CA GLY A 858 -12.18 28.69 -13.87
C GLY A 858 -11.52 29.66 -12.88
N LEU A 859 -12.06 29.79 -11.67
CA LEU A 859 -11.56 30.76 -10.68
C LEU A 859 -10.10 30.50 -10.21
N PRO A 860 -9.69 29.29 -9.81
CA PRO A 860 -8.31 29.05 -9.41
C PRO A 860 -7.35 29.14 -10.60
N TYR A 861 -7.78 28.75 -11.82
CA TYR A 861 -6.94 28.85 -13.01
C TYR A 861 -6.75 30.29 -13.48
N THR A 862 -7.79 31.13 -13.42
CA THR A 862 -7.66 32.55 -13.81
C THR A 862 -6.69 33.28 -12.89
N PHE A 863 -6.74 33.01 -11.58
CA PHE A 863 -5.77 33.57 -10.64
C PHE A 863 -4.35 33.06 -10.89
N LEU A 864 -4.19 31.75 -11.16
CA LEU A 864 -2.90 31.12 -11.51
C LEU A 864 -2.29 31.68 -12.78
N LEU A 865 -3.06 31.70 -13.87
CA LEU A 865 -2.64 32.22 -15.16
C LEU A 865 -2.35 33.72 -15.07
N GLY A 866 -3.21 34.48 -14.39
CA GLY A 866 -2.98 35.90 -14.14
C GLY A 866 -1.67 36.15 -13.39
N SER A 867 -1.42 35.41 -12.32
CA SER A 867 -0.17 35.52 -11.55
C SER A 867 1.04 35.08 -12.36
N GLY A 868 0.95 33.98 -13.13
CA GLY A 868 2.03 33.50 -13.98
C GLY A 868 2.37 34.46 -15.11
N VAL A 869 1.37 35.06 -15.75
CA VAL A 869 1.56 36.11 -16.76
C VAL A 869 2.19 37.34 -16.13
N LEU A 870 1.73 37.78 -14.96
CA LEU A 870 2.35 38.89 -14.23
C LEU A 870 3.82 38.59 -13.88
N PHE A 871 4.16 37.36 -13.51
CA PHE A 871 5.53 36.97 -13.21
C PHE A 871 6.42 37.02 -14.47
N LEU A 872 5.91 36.55 -15.60
CA LEU A 872 6.62 36.59 -16.89
C LEU A 872 6.77 38.01 -17.43
N LEU A 873 5.75 38.87 -17.27
CA LEU A 873 5.81 40.27 -17.69
C LEU A 873 6.72 41.13 -16.80
N ALA A 874 6.86 40.76 -15.54
CA ALA A 874 7.72 41.49 -14.61
C ALA A 874 9.21 41.18 -14.83
N LEU A 875 9.53 39.99 -15.36
CA LEU A 875 10.88 39.55 -15.72
C LEU A 875 11.37 40.28 -16.99
#